data_AF-A0A954R4J0-F1
#
_entry.id   AF-A0A954R4J0-F1
#
_cell.length_a   1.000
_cell.length_b   1.000
_cell.length_c   1.000
_cell.angle_alpha   90.00
_cell.angle_beta   90.00
_cell.angle_gamma   90.00
#
_symmetry.space_group_name_H-M   'P 1'
#
loop_
_entity.id
_entity.type
_entity.pdbx_description
1 polymer ?
#
loop_
_entity_poly.entity_id
_entity_poly.type
_entity_poly.pdbx_seq_one_letter_code
_entity_poly.pdbx_strand_id
1 'polypeptide(L)'
;DVYNFDEDTGTHVLNVLTNDTTQSGSVLTIASVSAPSGGGTVTIASDGKTLNYTSVANFHGAETFTYTARNQQNVPLTATVTVQVTDVNDPPVALNDTYTVFRNTAQNILEVLTNDTTGADDPNSESLTVTAVSAGSAGGTIELGPSGLTVRYTPKANFSGTETFTYTLSDGRGGTATGNVSVAVNLENPPPTPQNDTFQLQEDAAENLYDVLVNDTTNDPSETLSISAVGTSTVGSSVSVSADGLKVRYRPAPNFNGSEVLTYTLRDSGGATALGQMTFTVAAVNDPPDAINDNVSGLSSTTTQWNVLANDVNVDQGETLKIIAVTQPPSGQGTVAISSDGRYLVYTGPGSSFEGSFSITYTIDDGTGLTDTATIAATISNYVPRAISGAIVNGDASIRLPFVGVPISLSGTDLTGAAVSKSTTVGADGSYNFAQLAPGDYQLSREPLAFINDAGATVNIQSGVSDGDMVSNLNVAGSLKVGYFDIRDFLGSTNKNSLTVAVEADGTAAWLAPRGDWAQLTTLQANLDTTTNALKINAANGTQSNLRASVPLANNLLASVVGRDASMQLLRIRGSTVQAGLAATSTPTSISASSSTNGTSGTQGLSSTGELDGEGEGESAAVIAPAIETSPSNSQLPLGELVAPTPTAINQVPAAAPLSPSQAIQRLLGSSPRMTASDVANRVDTSLTAAAVDEAMQSVLPSMQLQLADDLSDTLARRR
;
A
#
# COMPACT_ATOMS: atom_id res chain seq x y z
N ASP A 1 -4.65 60.25 73.78
CA ASP A 1 -3.30 60.81 73.55
C ASP A 1 -2.74 60.39 72.20
N VAL A 2 -1.76 61.13 71.67
CA VAL A 2 -1.00 60.75 70.48
C VAL A 2 0.49 60.84 70.79
N TYR A 3 1.24 59.77 70.51
CA TYR A 3 2.70 59.70 70.66
C TYR A 3 3.34 59.18 69.37
N ASN A 4 4.57 59.60 69.09
CA ASN A 4 5.34 59.16 67.93
C ASN A 4 6.71 58.66 68.39
N PHE A 5 7.12 57.47 67.92
CA PHE A 5 8.42 56.87 68.20
C PHE A 5 8.91 56.15 66.94
N ASP A 6 10.22 56.06 66.78
CA ASP A 6 10.82 55.18 65.77
C ASP A 6 10.67 53.72 66.20
N GLU A 7 10.51 52.80 65.25
CA GLU A 7 10.53 51.37 65.58
C GLU A 7 11.89 50.97 66.19
N ASP A 8 11.92 49.82 66.86
CA ASP A 8 13.11 49.25 67.49
C ASP A 8 13.81 50.14 68.54
N THR A 9 13.13 51.17 69.05
CA THR A 9 13.68 52.10 70.06
C THR A 9 13.43 51.71 71.53
N GLY A 10 13.16 50.43 71.82
CA GLY A 10 12.97 49.93 73.18
C GLY A 10 11.72 50.49 73.88
N THR A 11 11.75 50.57 75.22
CA THR A 11 10.58 50.97 76.02
C THR A 11 10.48 52.48 76.23
N HIS A 12 9.30 53.05 75.93
CA HIS A 12 8.96 54.46 76.10
C HIS A 12 7.99 54.69 77.26
N VAL A 13 8.17 55.79 78.00
CA VAL A 13 7.28 56.21 79.10
C VAL A 13 6.27 57.24 78.60
N LEU A 14 4.98 56.93 78.74
CA LEU A 14 3.86 57.74 78.25
C LEU A 14 3.13 58.45 79.40
N ASN A 15 3.03 59.77 79.31
CA ASN A 15 2.35 60.63 80.28
C ASN A 15 0.88 60.90 79.88
N VAL A 16 0.03 59.87 79.96
CA VAL A 16 -1.34 59.89 79.42
C VAL A 16 -2.32 60.75 80.23
N LEU A 17 -2.08 60.95 81.52
CA LEU A 17 -3.00 61.71 82.39
C LEU A 17 -2.88 63.23 82.25
N THR A 18 -1.97 63.74 81.42
CA THR A 18 -1.61 65.18 81.40
C THR A 18 -2.72 66.09 80.85
N ASN A 19 -3.57 65.56 79.96
CA ASN A 19 -4.73 66.22 79.39
C ASN A 19 -6.05 65.82 80.09
N ASP A 20 -6.00 64.92 81.06
CA ASP A 20 -7.17 64.48 81.82
C ASP A 20 -7.44 65.40 83.01
N THR A 21 -8.71 65.70 83.28
CA THR A 21 -9.12 66.59 84.37
C THR A 21 -10.19 65.95 85.25
N THR A 22 -10.28 66.40 86.51
CA THR A 22 -11.34 65.99 87.43
C THR A 22 -12.18 67.19 87.87
N GLN A 23 -13.49 66.95 88.08
CA GLN A 23 -14.44 68.01 88.47
C GLN A 23 -14.19 68.56 89.90
N SER A 24 -13.35 67.91 90.71
CA SER A 24 -13.10 68.27 92.12
C SER A 24 -11.62 68.40 92.51
N GLY A 25 -10.71 68.42 91.53
CA GLY A 25 -9.26 68.55 91.80
C GLY A 25 -8.60 67.30 92.42
N SER A 26 -9.27 66.14 92.41
CA SER A 26 -8.72 64.85 92.85
C SER A 26 -7.57 64.40 91.95
N VAL A 27 -6.59 63.70 92.53
CA VAL A 27 -5.48 63.06 91.80
C VAL A 27 -6.00 61.88 90.98
N LEU A 28 -5.54 61.76 89.74
CA LEU A 28 -5.81 60.63 88.85
C LEU A 28 -4.74 59.55 88.96
N THR A 29 -5.16 58.29 88.84
CA THR A 29 -4.30 57.11 88.75
C THR A 29 -4.79 56.19 87.64
N ILE A 30 -3.90 55.45 87.00
CA ILE A 30 -4.24 54.49 85.95
C ILE A 30 -4.62 53.16 86.60
N ALA A 31 -5.80 52.65 86.27
CA ALA A 31 -6.37 51.44 86.86
C ALA A 31 -6.19 50.19 85.98
N SER A 32 -6.21 50.34 84.66
CA SER A 32 -6.02 49.25 83.70
C SER A 32 -5.61 49.80 82.34
N VAL A 33 -4.98 48.95 81.54
CA VAL A 33 -4.61 49.23 80.14
C VAL A 33 -4.96 48.01 79.28
N SER A 34 -5.43 48.22 78.06
CA SER A 34 -5.69 47.16 77.09
C SER A 34 -4.42 46.80 76.31
N ALA A 35 -4.40 45.64 75.66
CA ALA A 35 -3.36 45.30 74.70
C ALA A 35 -3.35 46.30 73.52
N PRO A 36 -2.18 46.71 73.02
CA PRO A 36 -2.00 47.43 71.76
C PRO A 36 -2.46 46.63 70.53
N SER A 37 -3.05 47.31 69.55
CA SER A 37 -3.72 46.68 68.39
C SER A 37 -2.79 46.00 67.37
N GLY A 38 -1.51 46.35 67.36
CA GLY A 38 -0.42 45.84 66.54
C GLY A 38 0.51 44.87 67.29
N GLY A 39 0.11 44.43 68.49
CA GLY A 39 0.82 43.39 69.24
C GLY A 39 1.95 43.89 70.13
N GLY A 40 2.15 45.21 70.25
CA GLY A 40 3.10 45.79 71.20
C GLY A 40 2.76 45.45 72.66
N THR A 41 3.64 45.81 73.59
CA THR A 41 3.40 45.66 75.03
C THR A 41 3.16 47.01 75.68
N VAL A 42 2.18 47.06 76.59
CA VAL A 42 1.95 48.24 77.42
C VAL A 42 1.65 47.82 78.85
N THR A 43 2.30 48.47 79.82
CA THR A 43 2.12 48.21 81.25
C THR A 43 1.99 49.50 82.03
N ILE A 44 1.35 49.45 83.20
CA ILE A 44 1.28 50.61 84.11
C ILE A 44 2.61 50.72 84.85
N ALA A 45 3.22 51.90 84.83
CA ALA A 45 4.48 52.13 85.53
C ALA A 45 4.28 52.12 87.06
N SER A 46 5.38 51.96 87.80
CA SER A 46 5.35 51.84 89.27
C SER A 46 4.81 53.08 90.00
N ASP A 47 4.73 54.23 89.33
CA ASP A 47 4.15 55.47 89.86
C ASP A 47 2.61 55.49 89.83
N GLY A 48 1.98 54.53 89.14
CA GLY A 48 0.53 54.46 88.93
C GLY A 48 -0.05 55.60 88.09
N LYS A 49 0.80 56.38 87.40
CA LYS A 49 0.44 57.60 86.67
C LYS A 49 0.94 57.63 85.22
N THR A 50 1.93 56.81 84.88
CA THR A 50 2.47 56.70 83.51
C THR A 50 2.33 55.27 82.97
N LEU A 51 2.47 55.12 81.66
CA LEU A 51 2.49 53.81 80.98
C LEU A 51 3.88 53.55 80.39
N ASN A 52 4.33 52.30 80.44
CA ASN A 52 5.51 51.84 79.70
C ASN A 52 5.04 51.12 78.43
N TYR A 53 5.39 51.64 77.26
CA TYR A 53 5.03 51.10 75.95
C TYR A 53 6.27 50.58 75.22
N THR A 54 6.14 49.48 74.48
CA THR A 54 7.20 48.93 73.60
C THR A 54 6.52 48.30 72.39
N SER A 55 6.87 48.73 71.18
CA SER A 55 6.37 48.13 69.93
C SER A 55 6.94 46.72 69.72
N VAL A 56 6.33 45.95 68.82
CA VAL A 56 6.96 44.73 68.29
C VAL A 56 8.16 45.15 67.43
N ALA A 57 9.18 44.30 67.33
CA ALA A 57 10.30 44.52 66.42
C ALA A 57 9.80 44.64 64.97
N ASN A 58 10.34 45.59 64.22
CA ASN A 58 10.01 45.87 62.80
C ASN A 58 8.53 46.22 62.57
N PHE A 59 7.83 46.69 63.60
CA PHE A 59 6.48 47.22 63.47
C PHE A 59 6.53 48.72 63.20
N HIS A 60 6.09 49.12 62.01
CA HIS A 60 5.78 50.51 61.68
C HIS A 60 4.27 50.69 61.44
N GLY A 61 3.78 51.90 61.66
CA GLY A 61 2.39 52.27 61.46
C GLY A 61 1.66 52.71 62.72
N ALA A 62 0.36 52.94 62.59
CA ALA A 62 -0.47 53.41 63.69
C ALA A 62 -0.98 52.23 64.53
N GLU A 63 -0.74 52.29 65.83
CA GLU A 63 -1.25 51.35 66.82
C GLU A 63 -2.12 52.09 67.85
N THR A 64 -3.16 51.43 68.36
CA THR A 64 -4.04 52.02 69.38
C THR A 64 -4.22 51.08 70.57
N PHE A 65 -4.37 51.67 71.74
CA PHE A 65 -4.84 50.98 72.95
C PHE A 65 -5.66 51.94 73.81
N THR A 66 -6.27 51.43 74.86
CA THR A 66 -7.05 52.23 75.81
C THR A 66 -6.49 52.10 77.21
N TYR A 67 -6.58 53.17 78.02
CA TYR A 67 -6.34 53.12 79.45
C TYR A 67 -7.59 53.57 80.20
N THR A 68 -7.78 53.04 81.40
CA THR A 68 -8.84 53.47 82.32
C THR A 68 -8.20 54.22 83.49
N ALA A 69 -8.52 55.50 83.64
CA ALA A 69 -8.12 56.30 84.79
C ALA A 69 -9.23 56.33 85.85
N ARG A 70 -8.83 56.43 87.13
CA ARG A 70 -9.75 56.60 88.27
C ARG A 70 -9.32 57.78 89.14
N ASN A 71 -10.32 58.49 89.67
CA ASN A 71 -10.12 59.47 90.74
C ASN A 71 -10.09 58.78 92.13
N GLN A 72 -9.90 59.55 93.20
CA GLN A 72 -9.90 59.05 94.58
C GLN A 72 -11.23 58.42 95.03
N GLN A 73 -12.32 58.69 94.32
CA GLN A 73 -13.63 58.05 94.52
C GLN A 73 -13.82 56.77 93.68
N ASN A 74 -12.75 56.27 93.04
CA ASN A 74 -12.73 55.07 92.20
C ASN A 74 -13.67 55.11 90.98
N VAL A 75 -14.04 56.29 90.48
CA VAL A 75 -14.87 56.41 89.26
C VAL A 75 -14.01 56.19 88.01
N PRO A 76 -14.23 55.13 87.21
CA PRO A 76 -13.42 54.83 86.04
C PRO A 76 -13.91 55.55 84.77
N LEU A 77 -12.98 56.13 84.01
CA LEU A 77 -13.21 56.58 82.63
C LEU A 77 -12.11 56.05 81.73
N THR A 78 -12.46 55.69 80.50
CA THR A 78 -11.55 55.13 79.51
C THR A 78 -11.25 56.14 78.42
N ALA A 79 -9.97 56.26 78.06
CA ALA A 79 -9.50 57.07 76.95
C ALA A 79 -8.61 56.24 76.02
N THR A 80 -8.51 56.69 74.76
CA THR A 80 -7.71 56.03 73.71
C THR A 80 -6.35 56.72 73.56
N VAL A 81 -5.32 55.90 73.45
CA VAL A 81 -3.97 56.31 73.05
C VAL A 81 -3.71 55.79 71.65
N THR A 82 -3.26 56.67 70.78
CA THR A 82 -2.71 56.32 69.47
C THR A 82 -1.19 56.48 69.53
N VAL A 83 -0.45 55.46 69.11
CA VAL A 83 0.99 55.53 68.91
C VAL A 83 1.25 55.40 67.42
N GLN A 84 1.96 56.35 66.84
CA GLN A 84 2.48 56.24 65.49
C GLN A 84 3.93 55.77 65.57
N VAL A 85 4.20 54.57 65.06
CA VAL A 85 5.56 54.05 64.95
C VAL A 85 6.10 54.37 63.55
N THR A 86 7.25 55.01 63.48
CA THR A 86 7.93 55.40 62.24
C THR A 86 8.90 54.32 61.78
N ASP A 87 8.85 54.02 60.48
CA ASP A 87 9.74 53.08 59.78
C ASP A 87 11.20 53.55 59.87
N VAL A 88 12.10 52.64 60.23
CA VAL A 88 13.55 52.84 60.30
C VAL A 88 14.21 51.87 59.34
N ASN A 89 15.26 52.33 58.65
CA ASN A 89 15.95 51.52 57.67
C ASN A 89 16.61 50.28 58.27
N ASP A 90 16.18 49.10 57.84
CA ASP A 90 16.85 47.84 58.14
C ASP A 90 17.90 47.52 57.07
N PRO A 91 19.11 47.04 57.43
CA PRO A 91 20.08 46.64 56.42
C PRO A 91 19.57 45.45 55.57
N PRO A 92 19.95 45.41 54.28
CA PRO A 92 19.56 44.32 53.42
C PRO A 92 20.26 43.00 53.79
N VAL A 93 19.78 41.89 53.22
CA VAL A 93 20.34 40.56 53.44
C VAL A 93 20.85 40.00 52.11
N ALA A 94 22.14 39.68 52.06
CA ALA A 94 22.78 39.05 50.92
C ALA A 94 22.89 37.52 51.12
N LEU A 95 22.57 36.75 50.09
CA LEU A 95 22.77 35.30 50.03
C LEU A 95 23.92 34.95 49.07
N ASN A 96 24.30 33.67 49.04
CA ASN A 96 25.40 33.22 48.18
C ASN A 96 24.87 32.76 46.82
N ASP A 97 25.65 33.02 45.77
CA ASP A 97 25.33 32.65 44.39
C ASP A 97 26.28 31.61 43.83
N THR A 98 25.77 30.82 42.87
CA THR A 98 26.56 29.88 42.10
C THR A 98 26.26 29.98 40.61
N TYR A 99 27.30 30.02 39.78
CA TYR A 99 27.17 30.06 38.32
C TYR A 99 28.13 29.08 37.63
N THR A 100 27.86 28.79 36.36
CA THR A 100 28.77 28.03 35.48
C THR A 100 29.02 28.82 34.19
N VAL A 101 30.25 28.84 33.72
CA VAL A 101 30.64 29.47 32.45
C VAL A 101 31.68 28.62 31.74
N PHE A 102 31.92 28.91 30.46
CA PHE A 102 33.03 28.28 29.73
C PHE A 102 34.31 29.11 29.79
N ARG A 103 35.45 28.42 29.78
CA ARG A 103 36.78 28.99 29.64
C ARG A 103 36.85 29.91 28.41
N ASN A 104 37.63 30.98 28.51
CA ASN A 104 37.88 31.94 27.43
C ASN A 104 36.62 32.66 26.88
N THR A 105 35.49 32.60 27.59
CA THR A 105 34.35 33.50 27.37
C THR A 105 34.64 34.87 27.98
N ALA A 106 33.87 35.89 27.59
CA ALA A 106 34.01 37.24 28.11
C ALA A 106 32.65 37.84 28.45
N GLN A 107 32.64 38.73 29.45
CA GLN A 107 31.47 39.51 29.86
C GLN A 107 30.21 38.67 30.21
N ASN A 108 30.40 37.51 30.82
CA ASN A 108 29.28 36.70 31.33
C ASN A 108 28.49 37.50 32.36
N ILE A 109 27.17 37.59 32.21
CA ILE A 109 26.29 38.36 33.09
C ILE A 109 25.82 37.48 34.24
N LEU A 110 26.01 37.95 35.47
CA LEU A 110 25.63 37.27 36.72
C LEU A 110 24.60 38.14 37.47
N GLU A 111 23.40 37.58 37.68
CA GLU A 111 22.26 38.26 38.35
C GLU A 111 22.26 37.96 39.86
N VAL A 112 23.20 38.57 40.56
CA VAL A 112 23.51 38.28 41.98
C VAL A 112 22.47 38.81 42.98
N LEU A 113 21.54 39.66 42.55
CA LEU A 113 20.53 40.27 43.44
C LEU A 113 19.23 39.46 43.55
N THR A 114 19.10 38.36 42.79
CA THR A 114 17.81 37.66 42.60
C THR A 114 17.33 36.90 43.83
N ASN A 115 18.24 36.55 44.73
CA ASN A 115 18.01 35.82 45.98
C ASN A 115 18.17 36.72 47.23
N ASP A 116 18.40 38.02 47.06
CA ASP A 116 18.65 38.97 48.15
C ASP A 116 17.38 39.72 48.56
N THR A 117 17.35 40.28 49.77
CA THR A 117 16.21 41.05 50.30
C THR A 117 16.63 42.42 50.83
N THR A 118 15.73 43.41 50.79
CA THR A 118 16.05 44.80 51.16
C THR A 118 16.13 45.04 52.67
N GLY A 119 15.48 44.21 53.48
CA GLY A 119 15.42 44.38 54.94
C GLY A 119 14.13 43.79 55.48
N ALA A 120 13.78 44.13 56.72
CA ALA A 120 12.48 43.80 57.32
C ALA A 120 11.55 45.02 57.47
N ASP A 121 12.02 46.19 57.03
CA ASP A 121 11.28 47.43 56.85
C ASP A 121 10.40 47.39 55.59
N ASP A 122 9.69 48.47 55.25
CA ASP A 122 8.77 48.48 54.09
C ASP A 122 9.52 48.23 52.75
N PRO A 123 9.39 47.04 52.14
CA PRO A 123 10.17 46.67 50.96
C PRO A 123 9.76 47.46 49.71
N ASN A 124 8.61 48.15 49.73
CA ASN A 124 8.16 48.98 48.60
C ASN A 124 8.90 50.32 48.52
N SER A 125 9.67 50.66 49.56
CA SER A 125 10.38 51.93 49.66
C SER A 125 11.84 51.84 49.21
N GLU A 126 12.31 50.64 48.84
CA GLU A 126 13.72 50.33 48.66
C GLU A 126 14.00 49.60 47.33
N SER A 127 15.25 49.68 46.86
CA SER A 127 15.67 48.94 45.67
C SER A 127 17.11 48.49 45.81
N LEU A 128 17.36 47.19 45.60
CA LEU A 128 18.71 46.65 45.67
C LEU A 128 19.56 47.07 44.47
N THR A 129 20.79 47.49 44.76
CA THR A 129 21.84 47.72 43.75
C THR A 129 23.16 47.14 44.24
N VAL A 130 23.94 46.58 43.33
CA VAL A 130 25.34 46.21 43.57
C VAL A 130 26.18 47.48 43.49
N THR A 131 27.00 47.72 44.53
CA THR A 131 27.83 48.92 44.67
C THR A 131 29.32 48.63 44.54
N ALA A 132 29.75 47.41 44.86
CA ALA A 132 31.13 46.98 44.76
C ALA A 132 31.26 45.48 44.48
N VAL A 133 32.40 45.08 43.92
CA VAL A 133 32.80 43.69 43.69
C VAL A 133 34.28 43.53 44.07
N SER A 134 34.65 42.37 44.61
CA SER A 134 36.05 42.05 44.91
C SER A 134 36.79 41.52 43.68
N ALA A 135 38.11 41.46 43.77
CA ALA A 135 38.90 40.64 42.85
C ALA A 135 38.57 39.15 43.02
N GLY A 136 38.72 38.38 41.95
CA GLY A 136 38.53 36.92 41.95
C GLY A 136 39.73 36.20 42.57
N SER A 137 39.47 35.09 43.24
CA SER A 137 40.47 34.18 43.81
C SER A 137 41.40 33.51 42.78
N ALA A 138 40.97 33.34 41.52
CA ALA A 138 41.73 32.71 40.44
C ALA A 138 42.18 33.69 39.33
N GLY A 139 41.91 34.98 39.50
CA GLY A 139 42.42 36.05 38.64
C GLY A 139 41.57 36.31 37.38
N GLY A 140 40.31 35.88 37.35
CA GLY A 140 39.34 36.42 36.39
C GLY A 140 39.02 37.89 36.64
N THR A 141 38.51 38.57 35.61
CA THR A 141 38.08 39.97 35.69
C THR A 141 36.61 40.03 36.09
N ILE A 142 36.32 40.72 37.21
CA ILE A 142 34.97 40.97 37.71
C ILE A 142 34.69 42.47 37.66
N GLU A 143 33.62 42.85 36.99
CA GLU A 143 33.22 44.24 36.80
C GLU A 143 31.75 44.43 37.16
N LEU A 144 31.40 45.63 37.66
CA LEU A 144 30.02 45.99 37.87
C LEU A 144 29.31 46.17 36.52
N GLY A 145 28.09 45.65 36.40
CA GLY A 145 27.22 45.92 35.26
C GLY A 145 26.84 47.41 35.19
N PRO A 146 26.58 47.98 34.00
CA PRO A 146 26.31 49.41 33.84
C PRO A 146 25.10 49.94 34.62
N SER A 147 24.13 49.08 34.90
CA SER A 147 22.92 49.42 35.67
C SER A 147 23.10 49.28 37.18
N GLY A 148 24.22 48.70 37.65
CA GLY A 148 24.38 48.30 39.05
C GLY A 148 23.49 47.11 39.47
N LEU A 149 22.75 46.48 38.55
CA LEU A 149 21.87 45.34 38.87
C LEU A 149 22.50 43.97 38.61
N THR A 150 23.67 43.94 37.96
CA THR A 150 24.34 42.70 37.55
C THR A 150 25.85 42.82 37.74
N VAL A 151 26.53 41.68 37.74
CA VAL A 151 27.99 41.58 37.71
C VAL A 151 28.41 40.98 36.37
N ARG A 152 29.50 41.47 35.78
CA ARG A 152 30.12 40.92 34.57
C ARG A 152 31.38 40.14 34.94
N TYR A 153 31.48 38.90 34.48
CA TYR A 153 32.61 38.01 34.73
C TYR A 153 33.30 37.57 33.45
N THR A 154 34.63 37.69 33.42
CA THR A 154 35.50 37.15 32.37
C THR A 154 36.54 36.23 33.02
N PRO A 155 36.52 34.91 32.77
CA PRO A 155 37.55 34.00 33.27
C PRO A 155 38.96 34.42 32.85
N LYS A 156 39.96 34.11 33.69
CA LYS A 156 41.36 34.25 33.30
C LYS A 156 41.63 33.40 32.07
N ALA A 157 42.40 33.93 31.12
CA ALA A 157 42.76 33.19 29.92
C ALA A 157 43.37 31.83 30.29
N ASN A 158 42.84 30.78 29.67
CA ASN A 158 43.25 29.38 29.87
C ASN A 158 42.96 28.77 31.25
N PHE A 159 42.18 29.44 32.10
CA PHE A 159 41.77 28.90 33.40
C PHE A 159 40.58 27.94 33.27
N SER A 160 40.63 26.86 34.04
CA SER A 160 39.50 25.97 34.34
C SER A 160 39.53 25.63 35.83
N GLY A 161 38.36 25.46 36.42
CA GLY A 161 38.20 25.26 37.86
C GLY A 161 37.23 26.26 38.48
N THR A 162 37.26 26.40 39.81
CA THR A 162 36.35 27.27 40.55
C THR A 162 36.99 28.63 40.82
N GLU A 163 36.25 29.69 40.49
CA GLU A 163 36.53 31.09 40.83
C GLU A 163 35.56 31.55 41.92
N THR A 164 36.03 32.33 42.89
CA THR A 164 35.18 32.87 43.96
C THR A 164 35.45 34.35 44.19
N PHE A 165 34.41 35.15 44.38
CA PHE A 165 34.51 36.58 44.70
C PHE A 165 33.30 37.02 45.55
N THR A 166 33.35 38.22 46.12
CA THR A 166 32.23 38.80 46.88
C THR A 166 31.68 40.03 46.17
N TYR A 167 30.39 40.32 46.35
CA TYR A 167 29.75 41.58 45.94
C TYR A 167 29.13 42.26 47.15
N THR A 168 29.07 43.59 47.12
CA THR A 168 28.38 44.41 48.12
C THR A 168 27.14 45.02 47.49
N LEU A 169 25.99 44.81 48.12
CA LEU A 169 24.70 45.38 47.72
C LEU A 169 24.26 46.48 48.70
N SER A 170 23.42 47.38 48.21
CA SER A 170 22.79 48.48 48.97
C SER A 170 21.29 48.55 48.71
N ASP A 171 20.53 48.89 49.74
CA ASP A 171 19.08 49.16 49.71
C ASP A 171 18.70 50.54 49.12
N GLY A 172 19.67 51.46 49.01
CA GLY A 172 19.47 52.84 48.56
C GLY A 172 19.15 53.84 49.67
N ARG A 173 19.00 53.39 50.93
CA ARG A 173 18.68 54.18 52.12
C ARG A 173 19.79 54.14 53.18
N GLY A 174 20.84 53.37 52.95
CA GLY A 174 22.11 53.43 53.71
C GLY A 174 22.55 52.10 54.30
N GLY A 175 21.71 51.05 54.22
CA GLY A 175 22.08 49.69 54.56
C GLY A 175 22.88 49.03 53.44
N THR A 176 23.81 48.16 53.84
CA THR A 176 24.63 47.37 52.91
C THR A 176 24.82 45.96 53.43
N ALA A 177 24.96 45.00 52.50
CA ALA A 177 25.28 43.61 52.80
C ALA A 177 26.28 43.06 51.78
N THR A 178 26.89 41.91 52.08
CA THR A 178 27.89 41.27 51.21
C THR A 178 27.56 39.81 50.99
N GLY A 179 27.46 39.38 49.73
CA GLY A 179 27.26 37.99 49.31
C GLY A 179 28.51 37.39 48.68
N ASN A 180 28.58 36.06 48.62
CA ASN A 180 29.67 35.31 47.97
C ASN A 180 29.17 34.66 46.67
N VAL A 181 29.94 34.78 45.60
CA VAL A 181 29.68 34.16 44.31
C VAL A 181 30.74 33.10 44.01
N SER A 182 30.29 31.89 43.66
CA SER A 182 31.15 30.81 43.17
C SER A 182 30.85 30.51 41.69
N VAL A 183 31.84 30.66 40.82
CA VAL A 183 31.72 30.38 39.38
C VAL A 183 32.56 29.17 39.01
N ALA A 184 31.94 28.11 38.47
CA ALA A 184 32.66 26.99 37.88
C ALA A 184 32.96 27.26 36.40
N VAL A 185 34.26 27.30 36.05
CA VAL A 185 34.76 27.53 34.69
C VAL A 185 35.12 26.20 34.05
N ASN A 186 34.28 25.77 33.11
CA ASN A 186 34.41 24.49 32.41
C ASN A 186 35.15 24.66 31.08
N LEU A 187 35.80 23.60 30.59
CA LEU A 187 36.25 23.57 29.20
C LEU A 187 35.02 23.43 28.29
N GLU A 188 35.04 24.14 27.17
CA GLU A 188 34.15 23.83 26.06
C GLU A 188 34.69 22.56 25.37
N ASN A 189 33.80 21.61 25.05
CA ASN A 189 34.15 20.48 24.19
C ASN A 189 33.42 20.62 22.85
N PRO A 190 34.01 21.34 21.87
CA PRO A 190 33.43 21.40 20.53
C PRO A 190 33.28 20.00 19.92
N PRO A 191 32.28 19.75 19.06
CA PRO A 191 32.19 18.47 18.36
C PRO A 191 33.34 18.26 17.37
N PRO A 192 33.70 17.00 17.08
CA PRO A 192 34.69 16.68 16.06
C PRO A 192 34.15 17.01 14.65
N THR A 193 35.04 17.11 13.66
CA THR A 193 34.66 17.44 12.27
C THR A 193 34.83 16.21 11.38
N PRO A 194 33.72 15.58 10.94
CA PRO A 194 33.77 14.45 10.03
C PRO A 194 34.01 14.88 8.58
N GLN A 195 34.53 13.98 7.76
CA GLN A 195 34.66 14.09 6.31
C GLN A 195 34.01 12.88 5.62
N ASN A 196 33.58 13.05 4.38
CA ASN A 196 32.88 11.97 3.67
C ASN A 196 33.84 10.87 3.21
N ASP A 197 33.42 9.62 3.39
CA ASP A 197 34.16 8.42 2.99
C ASP A 197 33.56 7.73 1.77
N THR A 198 34.41 7.05 0.99
CA THR A 198 33.99 6.26 -0.17
C THR A 198 34.74 4.95 -0.26
N PHE A 199 34.03 3.85 -0.48
CA PHE A 199 34.57 2.49 -0.60
C PHE A 199 34.03 1.80 -1.86
N GLN A 200 34.84 0.93 -2.45
CA GLN A 200 34.45 0.10 -3.59
C GLN A 200 34.61 -1.38 -3.25
N LEU A 201 33.63 -2.17 -3.64
CA LEU A 201 33.61 -3.61 -3.48
C LEU A 201 32.74 -4.26 -4.56
N GLN A 202 32.77 -5.57 -4.64
CA GLN A 202 31.88 -6.35 -5.50
C GLN A 202 30.63 -6.75 -4.72
N GLU A 203 29.55 -7.05 -5.43
CA GLU A 203 28.40 -7.71 -4.80
C GLU A 203 28.79 -9.08 -4.26
N ASP A 204 27.99 -9.56 -3.31
CA ASP A 204 28.21 -10.81 -2.56
C ASP A 204 29.55 -10.92 -1.82
N ALA A 205 30.30 -9.82 -1.73
CA ALA A 205 31.50 -9.74 -0.93
C ALA A 205 31.23 -10.13 0.52
N ALA A 206 32.17 -10.91 1.09
CA ALA A 206 32.16 -11.20 2.51
C ALA A 206 32.25 -9.91 3.34
N GLU A 207 31.75 -10.00 4.57
CA GLU A 207 31.82 -8.89 5.51
C GLU A 207 33.25 -8.42 5.75
N ASN A 208 33.46 -7.09 5.77
CA ASN A 208 34.79 -6.50 5.99
C ASN A 208 34.71 -5.26 6.90
N LEU A 209 35.88 -4.80 7.37
CA LEU A 209 36.04 -3.61 8.20
C LEU A 209 36.57 -2.43 7.38
N TYR A 210 35.88 -1.30 7.48
CA TYR A 210 36.16 -0.06 6.78
C TYR A 210 36.51 1.04 7.78
N ASP A 211 37.57 1.78 7.47
CA ASP A 211 38.07 2.86 8.32
C ASP A 211 37.52 4.19 7.82
N VAL A 212 36.63 4.80 8.61
CA VAL A 212 35.98 6.08 8.32
C VAL A 212 36.56 7.22 9.16
N LEU A 213 37.56 6.94 10.01
CA LEU A 213 38.13 7.94 10.92
C LEU A 213 39.39 8.61 10.36
N VAL A 214 39.98 8.07 9.29
CA VAL A 214 41.30 8.49 8.78
C VAL A 214 41.34 9.94 8.30
N ASN A 215 40.24 10.43 7.75
CA ASN A 215 40.05 11.78 7.21
C ASN A 215 39.33 12.73 8.18
N ASP A 216 38.90 12.23 9.34
CA ASP A 216 38.21 13.02 10.36
C ASP A 216 39.19 13.77 11.25
N THR A 217 38.72 14.86 11.86
CA THR A 217 39.57 15.69 12.73
C THR A 217 38.89 16.00 14.06
N THR A 218 39.70 16.00 15.14
CA THR A 218 39.32 16.53 16.44
C THR A 218 39.66 18.03 16.51
N ASN A 219 38.82 18.77 17.23
CA ASN A 219 39.00 20.17 17.61
C ASN A 219 39.93 20.35 18.83
N ASP A 220 40.21 19.28 19.57
CA ASP A 220 41.24 19.22 20.61
C ASP A 220 42.27 18.12 20.30
N PRO A 221 43.55 18.47 20.04
CA PRO A 221 44.58 17.48 19.66
C PRO A 221 44.95 16.50 20.78
N SER A 222 44.48 16.71 22.01
CA SER A 222 44.64 15.76 23.11
C SER A 222 43.56 14.68 23.17
N GLU A 223 42.51 14.81 22.35
CA GLU A 223 41.39 13.88 22.30
C GLU A 223 41.52 12.85 21.17
N THR A 224 40.89 11.69 21.37
CA THR A 224 40.84 10.61 20.39
C THR A 224 39.44 10.47 19.79
N LEU A 225 39.36 10.05 18.53
CA LEU A 225 38.10 9.81 17.84
C LEU A 225 37.65 8.35 17.95
N SER A 226 36.33 8.15 17.93
CA SER A 226 35.67 6.85 17.92
C SER A 226 34.33 6.93 17.19
N ILE A 227 33.81 5.79 16.77
CA ILE A 227 32.49 5.63 16.16
C ILE A 227 31.55 5.13 17.26
N SER A 228 30.49 5.88 17.54
CA SER A 228 29.52 5.54 18.58
C SER A 228 28.25 4.87 18.03
N ALA A 229 27.92 5.13 16.77
CA ALA A 229 26.78 4.54 16.09
C ALA A 229 26.95 4.59 14.57
N VAL A 230 26.17 3.78 13.87
CA VAL A 230 26.03 3.77 12.40
C VAL A 230 24.56 3.76 12.04
N GLY A 231 24.23 4.34 10.88
CA GLY A 231 22.89 4.30 10.31
C GLY A 231 22.49 2.89 9.87
N THR A 232 21.22 2.72 9.50
CA THR A 232 20.68 1.45 9.01
C THR A 232 20.65 1.40 7.48
N SER A 233 20.93 0.24 6.91
CA SER A 233 20.78 0.01 5.47
C SER A 233 19.33 0.10 5.02
N THR A 234 19.11 0.68 3.84
CA THR A 234 17.81 0.68 3.13
C THR A 234 17.71 -0.41 2.07
N VAL A 235 18.84 -1.06 1.74
CA VAL A 235 18.95 -2.09 0.69
C VAL A 235 19.18 -3.49 1.27
N GLY A 236 19.21 -3.62 2.60
CA GLY A 236 19.35 -4.90 3.30
C GLY A 236 20.78 -5.30 3.65
N SER A 237 21.76 -4.42 3.40
CA SER A 237 23.15 -4.62 3.81
C SER A 237 23.28 -4.68 5.33
N SER A 238 24.18 -5.52 5.84
CA SER A 238 24.46 -5.53 7.28
C SER A 238 25.54 -4.49 7.61
N VAL A 239 25.23 -3.60 8.56
CA VAL A 239 26.14 -2.55 9.00
C VAL A 239 26.18 -2.49 10.53
N SER A 240 27.37 -2.40 11.11
CA SER A 240 27.57 -2.25 12.57
C SER A 240 28.90 -1.58 12.89
N VAL A 241 29.06 -1.12 14.13
CA VAL A 241 30.34 -0.61 14.63
C VAL A 241 31.22 -1.79 15.06
N SER A 242 32.53 -1.73 14.79
CA SER A 242 33.50 -2.72 15.30
C SER A 242 33.56 -2.70 16.84
N ALA A 243 34.02 -3.81 17.43
CA ALA A 243 34.05 -3.95 18.89
C ALA A 243 34.98 -2.95 19.60
N ASP A 244 36.00 -2.46 18.91
CA ASP A 244 36.92 -1.41 19.38
C ASP A 244 36.41 0.02 19.14
N GLY A 245 35.30 0.18 18.40
CA GLY A 245 34.73 1.49 18.08
C GLY A 245 35.53 2.28 17.05
N LEU A 246 36.45 1.66 16.31
CA LEU A 246 37.35 2.39 15.38
C LEU A 246 37.00 2.20 13.91
N LYS A 247 36.19 1.20 13.56
CA LYS A 247 35.84 0.85 12.18
C LYS A 247 34.36 0.52 12.03
N VAL A 248 33.90 0.57 10.79
CA VAL A 248 32.57 0.12 10.39
C VAL A 248 32.67 -1.27 9.81
N ARG A 249 31.85 -2.19 10.29
CA ARG A 249 31.66 -3.52 9.73
C ARG A 249 30.52 -3.45 8.72
N TYR A 250 30.80 -3.83 7.47
CA TYR A 250 29.84 -3.77 6.38
C TYR A 250 29.89 -5.02 5.50
N ARG A 251 28.71 -5.51 5.12
CA ARG A 251 28.50 -6.56 4.12
C ARG A 251 27.32 -6.14 3.23
N PRO A 252 27.49 -6.10 1.89
CA PRO A 252 26.38 -5.90 0.97
C PRO A 252 25.24 -6.89 1.20
N ALA A 253 24.02 -6.49 0.87
CA ALA A 253 22.94 -7.46 0.68
C ALA A 253 23.28 -8.42 -0.47
N PRO A 254 22.80 -9.67 -0.45
CA PRO A 254 22.99 -10.59 -1.56
C PRO A 254 22.47 -10.01 -2.89
N ASN A 255 23.25 -10.15 -3.95
CA ASN A 255 22.95 -9.65 -5.31
C ASN A 255 22.62 -8.14 -5.37
N PHE A 256 23.10 -7.35 -4.41
CA PHE A 256 22.97 -5.89 -4.44
C PHE A 256 24.17 -5.29 -5.17
N ASN A 257 23.88 -4.63 -6.29
CA ASN A 257 24.80 -3.77 -7.01
C ASN A 257 24.29 -2.31 -7.03
N GLY A 258 25.22 -1.35 -7.05
CA GLY A 258 24.91 0.08 -7.05
C GLY A 258 25.57 0.85 -5.91
N SER A 259 25.01 2.01 -5.58
CA SER A 259 25.58 2.90 -4.54
C SER A 259 24.69 2.93 -3.31
N GLU A 260 25.28 2.69 -2.14
CA GLU A 260 24.63 2.84 -0.83
C GLU A 260 25.33 3.94 -0.02
N VAL A 261 24.55 4.87 0.54
CA VAL A 261 25.05 5.95 1.40
C VAL A 261 24.54 5.72 2.82
N LEU A 262 25.47 5.67 3.77
CA LEU A 262 25.20 5.46 5.20
C LEU A 262 25.78 6.60 6.02
N THR A 263 25.26 6.79 7.23
CA THR A 263 25.80 7.76 8.19
C THR A 263 26.52 7.05 9.34
N TYR A 264 27.44 7.75 9.99
CA TYR A 264 28.03 7.33 11.26
C TYR A 264 28.09 8.48 12.25
N THR A 265 28.06 8.16 13.54
CA THR A 265 28.19 9.13 14.62
C THR A 265 29.61 9.10 15.16
N LEU A 266 30.39 10.10 14.73
CA LEU A 266 31.73 10.39 15.23
C LEU A 266 31.65 10.92 16.66
N ARG A 267 32.55 10.48 17.53
CA ARG A 267 32.61 10.88 18.94
C ARG A 267 34.05 11.09 19.39
N ASP A 268 34.34 12.25 19.98
CA ASP A 268 35.62 12.50 20.66
C ASP A 268 35.65 11.90 22.07
N SER A 269 36.83 11.84 22.68
CA SER A 269 37.02 11.32 24.04
C SER A 269 36.44 12.22 25.13
N GLY A 270 36.19 13.51 24.84
CA GLY A 270 35.45 14.43 25.72
C GLY A 270 33.93 14.22 25.69
N GLY A 271 33.44 13.41 24.74
CA GLY A 271 32.07 12.96 24.60
C GLY A 271 31.19 13.74 23.62
N ALA A 272 31.70 14.77 22.94
CA ALA A 272 30.93 15.47 21.91
C ALA A 272 30.87 14.64 20.61
N THR A 273 29.85 14.89 19.80
CA THR A 273 29.49 14.03 18.66
C THR A 273 29.13 14.80 17.41
N ALA A 274 29.44 14.24 16.25
CA ALA A 274 29.06 14.76 14.93
C ALA A 274 28.64 13.62 13.97
N LEU A 275 27.94 13.96 12.88
CA LEU A 275 27.49 12.98 11.87
C LEU A 275 28.37 13.05 10.62
N GLY A 276 28.99 11.92 10.26
CA GLY A 276 29.69 11.73 9.00
C GLY A 276 28.90 10.89 8.00
N GLN A 277 29.32 10.89 6.74
CA GLN A 277 28.74 10.06 5.68
C GLN A 277 29.79 9.13 5.09
N MET A 278 29.39 7.89 4.83
CA MET A 278 30.19 6.93 4.07
C MET A 278 29.37 6.42 2.88
N THR A 279 30.02 6.22 1.75
CA THR A 279 29.40 5.70 0.53
C THR A 279 30.07 4.40 0.11
N PHE A 280 29.28 3.33 -0.06
CA PHE A 280 29.72 2.08 -0.65
C PHE A 280 29.24 2.00 -2.10
N THR A 281 30.17 1.82 -3.04
CA THR A 281 29.86 1.54 -4.44
C THR A 281 30.13 0.06 -4.71
N VAL A 282 29.06 -0.69 -4.88
CA VAL A 282 29.06 -2.14 -5.09
C VAL A 282 28.97 -2.42 -6.59
N ALA A 283 30.01 -3.03 -7.15
CA ALA A 283 30.08 -3.39 -8.56
C ALA A 283 29.35 -4.71 -8.81
N ALA A 284 28.64 -4.76 -9.94
CA ALA A 284 27.94 -5.97 -10.37
C ALA A 284 28.92 -7.10 -10.73
N VAL A 285 28.54 -8.33 -10.42
CA VAL A 285 29.21 -9.58 -10.75
C VAL A 285 28.14 -10.53 -11.27
N ASN A 286 28.39 -11.10 -12.45
CA ASN A 286 27.46 -12.02 -13.08
C ASN A 286 27.29 -13.29 -12.21
N ASP A 287 26.05 -13.66 -11.98
CA ASP A 287 25.60 -14.84 -11.24
C ASP A 287 25.00 -15.90 -12.18
N PRO A 288 25.07 -17.19 -11.83
CA PRO A 288 24.42 -18.22 -12.62
C PRO A 288 22.89 -18.06 -12.56
N PRO A 289 22.17 -18.43 -13.64
CA PRO A 289 20.71 -18.49 -13.59
C PRO A 289 20.23 -19.58 -12.63
N ASP A 290 18.97 -19.51 -12.18
CA ASP A 290 18.33 -20.52 -11.33
C ASP A 290 17.32 -21.32 -12.17
N ALA A 291 17.67 -22.59 -12.46
CA ALA A 291 16.87 -23.50 -13.24
C ALA A 291 15.93 -24.30 -12.32
N ILE A 292 14.63 -24.28 -12.61
CA ILE A 292 13.57 -24.87 -11.78
C ILE A 292 12.91 -26.04 -12.51
N ASN A 293 12.77 -27.17 -11.82
CA ASN A 293 12.17 -28.37 -12.40
C ASN A 293 10.77 -28.15 -12.99
N ASP A 294 10.50 -28.81 -14.12
CA ASP A 294 9.25 -28.71 -14.87
C ASP A 294 8.43 -30.00 -14.87
N ASN A 295 7.12 -29.83 -15.02
CA ASN A 295 6.21 -30.91 -15.37
C ASN A 295 5.53 -30.60 -16.71
N VAL A 296 5.64 -31.51 -17.66
CA VAL A 296 5.12 -31.33 -19.03
C VAL A 296 4.31 -32.55 -19.47
N SER A 297 3.44 -32.32 -20.46
CA SER A 297 2.69 -33.40 -21.12
C SER A 297 2.84 -33.31 -22.64
N GLY A 298 2.63 -34.44 -23.30
CA GLY A 298 2.71 -34.53 -24.76
C GLY A 298 1.96 -35.74 -25.29
N LEU A 299 1.84 -35.81 -26.62
CA LEU A 299 1.26 -36.96 -27.31
C LEU A 299 2.33 -37.73 -28.05
N SER A 300 2.19 -39.06 -28.04
CA SER A 300 3.10 -39.95 -28.75
C SER A 300 2.96 -39.81 -30.28
N SER A 301 1.81 -39.35 -30.75
CA SER A 301 1.46 -39.22 -32.17
C SER A 301 1.80 -37.84 -32.78
N THR A 302 2.27 -36.88 -31.98
CA THR A 302 2.51 -35.50 -32.44
C THR A 302 3.87 -34.95 -31.99
N THR A 303 4.22 -33.78 -32.53
CA THR A 303 5.31 -32.95 -32.00
C THR A 303 4.73 -31.88 -31.07
N THR A 304 5.35 -31.68 -29.91
CA THR A 304 4.90 -30.74 -28.88
C THR A 304 6.05 -29.82 -28.48
N GLN A 305 5.77 -28.54 -28.26
CA GLN A 305 6.73 -27.59 -27.72
C GLN A 305 6.50 -27.42 -26.21
N TRP A 306 7.58 -27.45 -25.45
CA TRP A 306 7.60 -27.23 -24.01
C TRP A 306 8.36 -25.94 -23.70
N ASN A 307 7.72 -25.06 -22.94
CA ASN A 307 8.33 -23.83 -22.44
C ASN A 307 8.84 -24.05 -21.02
N VAL A 308 10.06 -24.58 -20.93
CA VAL A 308 10.73 -24.91 -19.65
C VAL A 308 11.41 -23.68 -19.02
N LEU A 309 11.57 -22.59 -19.77
CA LEU A 309 12.10 -21.34 -19.24
C LEU A 309 11.04 -20.49 -18.50
N ALA A 310 9.82 -20.99 -18.34
CA ALA A 310 8.69 -20.20 -17.85
C ALA A 310 8.78 -19.91 -16.34
N ASN A 311 9.39 -20.81 -15.59
CA ASN A 311 9.61 -20.78 -14.15
C ASN A 311 11.08 -20.51 -13.78
N ASP A 312 12.02 -20.63 -14.72
CA ASP A 312 13.43 -20.29 -14.52
C ASP A 312 13.62 -18.78 -14.32
N VAL A 313 14.56 -18.40 -13.45
CA VAL A 313 14.83 -16.99 -13.13
C VAL A 313 16.30 -16.65 -13.32
N ASN A 314 16.57 -15.40 -13.68
CA ASN A 314 17.90 -14.81 -13.61
C ASN A 314 17.87 -13.68 -12.59
N VAL A 315 18.87 -13.65 -11.71
CA VAL A 315 19.04 -12.62 -10.69
C VAL A 315 19.61 -11.32 -11.26
N ASP A 316 20.36 -11.43 -12.36
CA ASP A 316 20.96 -10.31 -13.07
C ASP A 316 20.00 -9.64 -14.05
N GLN A 317 20.08 -8.30 -14.11
CA GLN A 317 19.24 -7.52 -15.00
C GLN A 317 19.82 -7.42 -16.41
N GLY A 318 18.97 -7.63 -17.42
CA GLY A 318 19.32 -7.45 -18.84
C GLY A 318 19.90 -8.70 -19.51
N GLU A 319 20.00 -9.79 -18.77
CA GLU A 319 20.40 -11.10 -19.28
C GLU A 319 19.20 -11.88 -19.85
N THR A 320 19.47 -12.86 -20.71
CA THR A 320 18.41 -13.63 -21.37
C THR A 320 18.72 -15.11 -21.30
N LEU A 321 17.81 -15.85 -20.66
CA LEU A 321 17.90 -17.29 -20.53
C LEU A 321 17.75 -17.99 -21.89
N LYS A 322 18.63 -18.97 -22.13
CA LYS A 322 18.56 -19.88 -23.27
C LYS A 322 18.86 -21.30 -22.84
N ILE A 323 18.21 -22.25 -23.51
CA ILE A 323 18.49 -23.68 -23.34
C ILE A 323 19.67 -24.03 -24.24
N ILE A 324 20.72 -24.61 -23.65
CA ILE A 324 21.96 -24.96 -24.37
C ILE A 324 22.22 -26.46 -24.44
N ALA A 325 21.63 -27.25 -23.55
CA ALA A 325 21.75 -28.70 -23.58
C ALA A 325 20.47 -29.37 -23.07
N VAL A 326 20.22 -30.58 -23.57
CA VAL A 326 19.13 -31.44 -23.13
C VAL A 326 19.51 -32.91 -23.31
N THR A 327 19.18 -33.75 -22.34
CA THR A 327 19.35 -35.20 -22.48
C THR A 327 18.19 -35.81 -23.26
N GLN A 328 18.44 -36.90 -23.98
CA GLN A 328 17.38 -37.61 -24.69
C GLN A 328 16.51 -38.44 -23.73
N PRO A 329 15.21 -38.60 -24.03
CA PRO A 329 14.39 -39.62 -23.40
C PRO A 329 15.02 -41.03 -23.57
N PRO A 330 14.66 -42.01 -22.72
CA PRO A 330 15.05 -43.40 -22.92
C PRO A 330 14.69 -43.93 -24.31
N SER A 331 15.47 -44.88 -24.81
CA SER A 331 15.28 -45.46 -26.15
C SER A 331 13.84 -45.93 -26.37
N GLY A 332 13.21 -45.48 -27.47
CA GLY A 332 11.84 -45.82 -27.84
C GLY A 332 10.77 -44.88 -27.29
N GLN A 333 11.13 -43.81 -26.56
CA GLN A 333 10.20 -42.87 -25.95
C GLN A 333 10.18 -41.49 -26.64
N GLY A 334 10.59 -41.43 -27.91
CA GLY A 334 10.66 -40.20 -28.70
C GLY A 334 12.03 -39.51 -28.63
N THR A 335 12.09 -38.27 -29.12
CA THR A 335 13.31 -37.44 -29.12
C THR A 335 12.99 -36.03 -28.64
N VAL A 336 13.95 -35.36 -28.02
CA VAL A 336 13.84 -33.95 -27.63
C VAL A 336 14.95 -33.15 -28.31
N ALA A 337 14.58 -32.04 -28.93
CA ALA A 337 15.52 -31.09 -29.53
C ALA A 337 15.30 -29.70 -28.94
N ILE A 338 16.36 -28.88 -28.91
CA ILE A 338 16.26 -27.47 -28.55
C ILE A 338 15.77 -26.72 -29.79
N SER A 339 14.82 -25.78 -29.63
CA SER A 339 14.37 -24.92 -30.72
C SER A 339 15.52 -24.05 -31.26
N SER A 340 15.42 -23.60 -32.51
CA SER A 340 16.48 -22.80 -33.15
C SER A 340 16.77 -21.46 -32.45
N ASP A 341 15.81 -20.94 -31.69
CA ASP A 341 15.95 -19.73 -30.88
C ASP A 341 16.42 -20.01 -29.44
N GLY A 342 16.56 -21.28 -29.04
CA GLY A 342 16.99 -21.67 -27.70
C GLY A 342 15.93 -21.48 -26.60
N ARG A 343 14.68 -21.18 -26.96
CA ARG A 343 13.64 -20.82 -25.98
C ARG A 343 12.70 -21.94 -25.58
N TYR A 344 12.61 -23.00 -26.38
CA TYR A 344 11.70 -24.12 -26.17
C TYR A 344 12.42 -25.44 -26.35
N LEU A 345 11.91 -26.47 -25.69
CA LEU A 345 12.19 -27.85 -26.05
C LEU A 345 11.10 -28.35 -26.99
N VAL A 346 11.51 -29.03 -28.04
CA VAL A 346 10.64 -29.65 -29.04
C VAL A 346 10.70 -31.15 -28.83
N TYR A 347 9.63 -31.71 -28.27
CA TYR A 347 9.46 -33.15 -28.13
C TYR A 347 8.77 -33.73 -29.37
N THR A 348 9.35 -34.76 -29.97
CA THR A 348 8.77 -35.53 -31.06
C THR A 348 8.51 -36.95 -30.58
N GLY A 349 7.23 -37.32 -30.48
CA GLY A 349 6.83 -38.65 -30.05
C GLY A 349 7.21 -39.76 -31.05
N PRO A 350 7.40 -41.01 -30.59
CA PRO A 350 7.80 -42.13 -31.43
C PRO A 350 6.65 -42.73 -32.28
N GLY A 351 5.49 -42.07 -32.35
CA GLY A 351 4.26 -42.57 -32.94
C GLY A 351 3.34 -43.26 -31.92
N SER A 352 2.41 -44.11 -32.37
CA SER A 352 1.40 -44.77 -31.52
C SER A 352 1.95 -45.87 -30.59
N SER A 353 3.23 -45.84 -30.25
CA SER A 353 3.99 -46.94 -29.65
C SER A 353 4.39 -46.71 -28.18
N PHE A 354 4.30 -45.49 -27.66
CA PHE A 354 4.69 -45.17 -26.29
C PHE A 354 3.59 -44.43 -25.53
N GLU A 355 3.26 -44.93 -24.33
CA GLU A 355 2.44 -44.28 -23.31
C GLU A 355 3.16 -44.46 -21.98
N GLY A 356 3.30 -43.38 -21.21
CA GLY A 356 4.01 -43.41 -19.93
C GLY A 356 4.75 -42.12 -19.63
N SER A 357 5.55 -42.14 -18.56
CA SER A 357 6.33 -40.99 -18.14
C SER A 357 7.84 -41.26 -18.19
N PHE A 358 8.60 -40.18 -18.32
CA PHE A 358 10.05 -40.19 -18.22
C PHE A 358 10.58 -38.89 -17.64
N SER A 359 11.86 -38.89 -17.28
CA SER A 359 12.56 -37.69 -16.87
C SER A 359 13.80 -37.45 -17.73
N ILE A 360 14.04 -36.19 -18.06
CA ILE A 360 15.22 -35.69 -18.75
C ILE A 360 15.75 -34.48 -18.00
N THR A 361 17.01 -34.10 -18.25
CA THR A 361 17.60 -32.88 -17.73
C THR A 361 17.85 -31.89 -18.85
N TYR A 362 17.70 -30.60 -18.57
CA TYR A 362 18.09 -29.51 -19.46
C TYR A 362 19.06 -28.57 -18.74
N THR A 363 19.84 -27.84 -19.52
CA THR A 363 20.79 -26.83 -19.04
C THR A 363 20.45 -25.50 -19.67
N ILE A 364 20.36 -24.47 -18.83
CA ILE A 364 20.15 -23.08 -19.27
C ILE A 364 21.45 -22.28 -19.12
N ASP A 365 21.63 -21.29 -19.97
CA ASP A 365 22.66 -20.26 -19.87
C ASP A 365 22.02 -18.86 -19.83
N ASP A 366 22.71 -17.93 -19.19
CA ASP A 366 22.32 -16.53 -19.01
C ASP A 366 22.65 -15.60 -20.21
N GLY A 367 23.37 -16.12 -21.20
CA GLY A 367 23.89 -15.39 -22.35
C GLY A 367 25.34 -14.91 -22.19
N THR A 368 25.94 -15.06 -21.01
CA THR A 368 27.33 -14.69 -20.71
C THR A 368 28.20 -15.90 -20.41
N GLY A 369 27.58 -17.06 -20.17
CA GLY A 369 28.22 -18.38 -20.12
C GLY A 369 28.16 -19.06 -18.76
N LEU A 370 27.48 -18.49 -17.76
CA LEU A 370 27.13 -19.24 -16.55
C LEU A 370 25.86 -20.06 -16.80
N THR A 371 25.78 -21.21 -16.15
CA THR A 371 24.78 -22.22 -16.46
C THR A 371 24.23 -22.88 -15.22
N ASP A 372 22.98 -23.31 -15.29
CA ASP A 372 22.36 -24.17 -14.28
C ASP A 372 21.51 -25.27 -14.94
N THR A 373 21.15 -26.30 -14.17
CA THR A 373 20.45 -27.49 -14.69
C THR A 373 19.22 -27.85 -13.88
N ALA A 374 18.14 -28.18 -14.58
CA ALA A 374 16.91 -28.68 -14.00
C ALA A 374 16.40 -29.94 -14.70
N THR A 375 15.43 -30.59 -14.07
CA THR A 375 14.79 -31.81 -14.55
C THR A 375 13.40 -31.53 -15.07
N ILE A 376 13.00 -32.27 -16.11
CA ILE A 376 11.64 -32.27 -16.65
C ILE A 376 11.04 -33.63 -16.35
N ALA A 377 9.84 -33.63 -15.77
CA ALA A 377 8.98 -34.81 -15.66
C ALA A 377 7.92 -34.77 -16.77
N ALA A 378 8.09 -35.61 -17.79
CA ALA A 378 7.19 -35.67 -18.94
C ALA A 378 6.19 -36.82 -18.82
N THR A 379 4.91 -36.56 -19.11
CA THR A 379 3.86 -37.59 -19.24
C THR A 379 3.35 -37.63 -20.68
N ILE A 380 3.50 -38.79 -21.33
CA ILE A 380 3.13 -38.99 -22.74
C ILE A 380 1.90 -39.88 -22.85
N SER A 381 0.88 -39.35 -23.52
CA SER A 381 -0.35 -40.08 -23.81
C SER A 381 -0.39 -40.56 -25.26
N ASN A 382 -1.04 -41.70 -25.49
CA ASN A 382 -1.19 -42.30 -26.81
C ASN A 382 -2.67 -42.32 -27.23
N TYR A 383 -3.14 -41.23 -27.82
CA TYR A 383 -4.45 -41.18 -28.46
C TYR A 383 -4.37 -40.43 -29.81
N VAL A 384 -5.38 -40.67 -30.65
CA VAL A 384 -5.60 -39.91 -31.88
C VAL A 384 -6.55 -38.75 -31.54
N PRO A 385 -6.17 -37.48 -31.77
CA PRO A 385 -7.10 -36.35 -31.65
C PRO A 385 -8.27 -36.49 -32.63
N ARG A 386 -9.47 -36.06 -32.21
CA ARG A 386 -10.75 -36.36 -32.85
C ARG A 386 -11.51 -35.12 -33.25
N ALA A 387 -12.42 -35.27 -34.20
CA ALA A 387 -13.44 -34.28 -34.48
C ALA A 387 -14.75 -34.62 -33.77
N ILE A 388 -15.34 -33.63 -33.08
CA ILE A 388 -16.76 -33.65 -32.71
C ILE A 388 -17.48 -32.73 -33.68
N SER A 389 -18.31 -33.29 -34.54
CA SER A 389 -19.03 -32.56 -35.59
C SER A 389 -20.52 -32.85 -35.53
N GLY A 390 -21.31 -32.13 -36.31
CA GLY A 390 -22.73 -32.38 -36.43
C GLY A 390 -23.44 -31.32 -37.23
N ALA A 391 -24.77 -31.37 -37.25
CA ALA A 391 -25.60 -30.36 -37.88
C ALA A 391 -26.74 -29.90 -36.97
N ILE A 392 -27.24 -28.70 -37.23
CA ILE A 392 -28.53 -28.27 -36.69
C ILE A 392 -29.66 -28.86 -37.54
N VAL A 393 -30.57 -29.59 -36.88
CA VAL A 393 -31.74 -30.23 -37.50
C VAL A 393 -33.04 -29.72 -36.90
N ASN A 394 -34.16 -29.82 -37.61
CA ASN A 394 -35.48 -29.46 -37.08
C ASN A 394 -36.41 -30.68 -37.16
N GLY A 395 -36.49 -31.47 -36.08
CA GLY A 395 -37.46 -32.55 -35.83
C GLY A 395 -37.41 -33.77 -36.78
N ASP A 396 -37.12 -33.57 -38.07
CA ASP A 396 -36.89 -34.53 -39.13
C ASP A 396 -35.47 -34.32 -39.66
N ALA A 397 -34.62 -35.34 -39.54
CA ALA A 397 -33.23 -35.30 -39.99
C ALA A 397 -33.07 -35.06 -41.51
N SER A 398 -34.16 -35.17 -42.27
CA SER A 398 -34.23 -35.02 -43.73
C SER A 398 -34.50 -33.58 -44.17
N ILE A 399 -34.94 -32.70 -43.27
CA ILE A 399 -35.24 -31.29 -43.56
C ILE A 399 -34.20 -30.42 -42.85
N ARG A 400 -33.09 -30.16 -43.53
CA ARG A 400 -32.10 -29.18 -43.06
C ARG A 400 -32.62 -27.78 -43.37
N LEU A 401 -33.11 -27.08 -42.36
CA LEU A 401 -33.16 -25.62 -42.41
C LEU A 401 -31.79 -25.14 -41.93
N PRO A 402 -30.92 -24.63 -42.81
CA PRO A 402 -29.59 -24.21 -42.40
C PRO A 402 -29.74 -22.95 -41.53
N PHE A 403 -29.59 -23.10 -40.21
CA PHE A 403 -29.35 -21.96 -39.36
C PHE A 403 -27.87 -21.64 -39.40
N VAL A 404 -27.49 -20.62 -40.15
CA VAL A 404 -26.10 -20.21 -40.37
C VAL A 404 -25.69 -19.22 -39.29
N GLY A 405 -24.43 -19.31 -38.82
CA GLY A 405 -23.86 -18.37 -37.85
C GLY A 405 -24.22 -18.64 -36.39
N VAL A 406 -25.05 -19.64 -36.11
CA VAL A 406 -25.44 -20.01 -34.74
C VAL A 406 -24.19 -20.42 -33.94
N PRO A 407 -23.94 -19.81 -32.77
CA PRO A 407 -22.82 -20.21 -31.92
C PRO A 407 -23.12 -21.56 -31.25
N ILE A 408 -22.13 -22.45 -31.32
CA ILE A 408 -22.09 -23.74 -30.64
C ILE A 408 -20.90 -23.71 -29.69
N SER A 409 -21.12 -24.14 -28.46
CA SER A 409 -20.08 -24.23 -27.43
C SER A 409 -19.82 -25.69 -27.09
N LEU A 410 -18.55 -26.01 -26.82
CA LEU A 410 -18.11 -27.30 -26.31
C LEU A 410 -17.32 -27.05 -25.03
N SER A 411 -17.73 -27.68 -23.94
CA SER A 411 -17.05 -27.58 -22.65
C SER A 411 -16.88 -28.95 -22.01
N GLY A 412 -15.85 -29.17 -21.21
CA GLY A 412 -15.65 -30.46 -20.53
C GLY A 412 -14.23 -30.67 -20.06
N THR A 413 -13.85 -31.92 -19.84
CA THR A 413 -12.48 -32.33 -19.47
C THR A 413 -11.98 -33.39 -20.42
N ASP A 414 -10.72 -33.29 -20.84
CA ASP A 414 -10.07 -34.37 -21.56
C ASP A 414 -9.64 -35.53 -20.64
N LEU A 415 -9.08 -36.58 -21.24
CA LEU A 415 -8.58 -37.79 -20.56
C LEU A 415 -7.49 -37.48 -19.52
N THR A 416 -6.79 -36.35 -19.65
CA THR A 416 -5.77 -35.91 -18.68
C THR A 416 -6.37 -35.11 -17.52
N GLY A 417 -7.67 -34.82 -17.56
CA GLY A 417 -8.37 -33.96 -16.61
C GLY A 417 -8.26 -32.47 -16.93
N ALA A 418 -7.64 -32.09 -18.05
CA ALA A 418 -7.52 -30.70 -18.45
C ALA A 418 -8.87 -30.17 -18.94
N ALA A 419 -9.24 -28.98 -18.47
CA ALA A 419 -10.48 -28.33 -18.88
C ALA A 419 -10.40 -27.86 -20.34
N VAL A 420 -11.41 -28.20 -21.12
CA VAL A 420 -11.56 -27.79 -22.52
C VAL A 420 -12.77 -26.89 -22.64
N SER A 421 -12.59 -25.71 -23.24
CA SER A 421 -13.67 -24.79 -23.60
C SER A 421 -13.40 -24.22 -24.99
N LYS A 422 -14.25 -24.57 -25.96
CA LYS A 422 -14.15 -24.12 -27.36
C LYS A 422 -15.51 -23.64 -27.83
N SER A 423 -15.52 -22.76 -28.82
CA SER A 423 -16.73 -22.37 -29.54
C SER A 423 -16.49 -22.40 -31.06
N THR A 424 -17.56 -22.64 -31.81
CA THR A 424 -17.60 -22.53 -33.27
C THR A 424 -18.95 -21.99 -33.68
N THR A 425 -19.11 -21.57 -34.93
CA THR A 425 -20.41 -21.25 -35.50
C THR A 425 -20.83 -22.27 -36.55
N VAL A 426 -22.14 -22.34 -36.80
CA VAL A 426 -22.69 -23.22 -37.83
C VAL A 426 -22.44 -22.66 -39.22
N GLY A 427 -21.88 -23.49 -40.10
CA GLY A 427 -21.60 -23.19 -41.50
C GLY A 427 -22.85 -23.07 -42.37
N ALA A 428 -22.65 -22.69 -43.63
CA ALA A 428 -23.75 -22.46 -44.57
C ALA A 428 -24.55 -23.72 -44.94
N ASP A 429 -23.93 -24.91 -44.78
CA ASP A 429 -24.56 -26.21 -44.96
C ASP A 429 -25.31 -26.71 -43.70
N GLY A 430 -25.34 -25.90 -42.65
CA GLY A 430 -25.97 -26.24 -41.37
C GLY A 430 -25.10 -27.11 -40.45
N SER A 431 -23.84 -27.36 -40.80
CA SER A 431 -22.91 -28.17 -40.01
C SER A 431 -22.02 -27.35 -39.08
N TYR A 432 -21.47 -27.98 -38.05
CA TYR A 432 -20.44 -27.44 -37.17
C TYR A 432 -19.36 -28.51 -36.91
N ASN A 433 -18.15 -28.08 -36.55
CA ASN A 433 -17.03 -28.99 -36.32
C ASN A 433 -16.07 -28.44 -35.25
N PHE A 434 -15.73 -29.29 -34.28
CA PHE A 434 -14.64 -29.09 -33.33
C PHE A 434 -13.56 -30.13 -33.60
N ALA A 435 -12.50 -29.73 -34.31
CA ALA A 435 -11.39 -30.63 -34.62
C ALA A 435 -10.36 -30.71 -33.47
N GLN A 436 -9.50 -31.74 -33.54
CA GLN A 436 -8.33 -31.90 -32.68
C GLN A 436 -8.68 -31.89 -31.19
N LEU A 437 -9.67 -32.69 -30.81
CA LEU A 437 -10.06 -32.91 -29.42
C LEU A 437 -9.45 -34.20 -28.90
N ALA A 438 -8.94 -34.15 -27.68
CA ALA A 438 -8.58 -35.36 -26.97
C ALA A 438 -9.82 -36.23 -26.70
N PRO A 439 -9.65 -37.52 -26.38
CA PRO A 439 -10.66 -38.28 -25.64
C PRO A 439 -11.01 -37.56 -24.34
N GLY A 440 -12.25 -37.65 -23.90
CA GLY A 440 -12.74 -36.91 -22.75
C GLY A 440 -14.27 -36.91 -22.63
N ASP A 441 -14.74 -36.33 -21.54
CA ASP A 441 -16.16 -36.08 -21.32
C ASP A 441 -16.46 -34.62 -21.66
N TYR A 442 -17.26 -34.44 -22.71
CA TYR A 442 -17.62 -33.13 -23.23
C TYR A 442 -19.12 -32.90 -23.16
N GLN A 443 -19.51 -31.64 -23.11
CA GLN A 443 -20.85 -31.16 -23.23
C GLN A 443 -20.88 -30.16 -24.38
N LEU A 444 -21.66 -30.52 -25.39
CA LEU A 444 -21.99 -29.65 -26.50
C LEU A 444 -23.25 -28.87 -26.14
N SER A 445 -23.21 -27.55 -26.25
CA SER A 445 -24.33 -26.68 -25.92
C SER A 445 -24.59 -25.63 -27.00
N ARG A 446 -25.85 -25.24 -27.09
CA ARG A 446 -26.34 -24.15 -27.93
C ARG A 446 -27.44 -23.42 -27.17
N GLU A 447 -27.31 -22.10 -27.11
CA GLU A 447 -28.31 -21.23 -26.52
C GLU A 447 -29.62 -21.20 -27.32
N PRO A 448 -30.77 -20.93 -26.68
CA PRO A 448 -32.04 -20.68 -27.35
C PRO A 448 -31.92 -19.64 -28.46
N LEU A 449 -32.42 -19.93 -29.67
CA LEU A 449 -32.45 -18.93 -30.74
C LEU A 449 -33.54 -17.89 -30.46
N ALA A 450 -33.13 -16.61 -30.42
CA ALA A 450 -34.07 -15.50 -30.38
C ALA A 450 -35.08 -15.59 -31.53
N PHE A 451 -36.31 -15.10 -31.30
CA PHE A 451 -37.44 -15.18 -32.24
C PHE A 451 -37.97 -16.59 -32.58
N ILE A 452 -37.30 -17.67 -32.17
CA ILE A 452 -37.74 -19.07 -32.38
C ILE A 452 -38.31 -19.64 -31.07
N ASN A 453 -39.31 -20.53 -31.16
CA ASN A 453 -39.83 -21.33 -30.03
C ASN A 453 -38.85 -22.46 -29.68
N ASP A 454 -37.67 -22.09 -29.22
CA ASP A 454 -36.56 -23.00 -29.00
C ASP A 454 -36.05 -22.85 -27.57
N ALA A 455 -35.71 -23.98 -26.93
CA ALA A 455 -35.22 -24.03 -25.56
C ALA A 455 -33.68 -24.16 -25.48
N GLY A 456 -33.00 -24.10 -26.63
CA GLY A 456 -31.59 -24.45 -26.72
C GLY A 456 -31.42 -25.97 -26.78
N ALA A 457 -30.16 -26.42 -26.79
CA ALA A 457 -29.85 -27.84 -26.78
C ALA A 457 -28.55 -28.10 -26.01
N THR A 458 -28.51 -29.23 -25.31
CA THR A 458 -27.31 -29.71 -24.62
C THR A 458 -27.18 -31.21 -24.85
N VAL A 459 -25.99 -31.65 -25.26
CA VAL A 459 -25.67 -33.06 -25.49
C VAL A 459 -24.37 -33.39 -24.78
N ASN A 460 -24.41 -34.37 -23.90
CA ASN A 460 -23.20 -34.93 -23.30
C ASN A 460 -22.59 -35.94 -24.27
N ILE A 461 -21.27 -35.86 -24.44
CA ILE A 461 -20.48 -36.64 -25.37
C ILE A 461 -19.35 -37.27 -24.56
N GLN A 462 -19.32 -38.59 -24.50
CA GLN A 462 -18.20 -39.34 -23.95
C GLN A 462 -17.35 -39.82 -25.13
N SER A 463 -16.11 -39.37 -25.20
CA SER A 463 -15.16 -39.69 -26.27
C SER A 463 -14.06 -40.56 -25.69
N GLY A 464 -14.10 -41.86 -25.99
CA GLY A 464 -13.10 -42.83 -25.55
C GLY A 464 -11.83 -42.82 -26.40
N VAL A 465 -10.75 -43.40 -25.87
CA VAL A 465 -9.45 -43.50 -26.57
C VAL A 465 -9.52 -44.24 -27.91
N SER A 466 -10.48 -45.15 -28.07
CA SER A 466 -10.65 -46.02 -29.24
C SER A 466 -11.79 -45.63 -30.19
N ASP A 467 -12.55 -44.58 -29.89
CA ASP A 467 -13.73 -44.20 -30.69
C ASP A 467 -13.33 -43.74 -32.12
N GLY A 468 -14.23 -43.18 -32.92
CA GLY A 468 -13.91 -42.44 -34.15
C GLY A 468 -14.15 -40.94 -34.02
N ASP A 469 -14.16 -40.21 -35.14
CA ASP A 469 -14.81 -38.89 -35.19
C ASP A 469 -16.30 -39.05 -34.81
N MET A 470 -16.79 -38.14 -33.98
CA MET A 470 -18.15 -38.21 -33.44
C MET A 470 -19.07 -37.25 -34.19
N VAL A 471 -20.28 -37.71 -34.49
CA VAL A 471 -21.33 -36.91 -35.11
C VAL A 471 -22.50 -36.77 -34.12
N SER A 472 -22.81 -35.55 -33.70
CA SER A 472 -23.90 -35.24 -32.77
C SER A 472 -24.79 -34.14 -33.35
N ASN A 473 -26.04 -34.44 -33.69
CA ASN A 473 -26.93 -33.40 -34.23
C ASN A 473 -27.61 -32.64 -33.10
N LEU A 474 -27.73 -31.32 -33.24
CA LEU A 474 -28.46 -30.46 -32.31
C LEU A 474 -29.82 -30.11 -32.91
N ASN A 475 -30.89 -30.27 -32.14
CA ASN A 475 -32.24 -29.98 -32.61
C ASN A 475 -32.62 -28.52 -32.33
N VAL A 476 -33.36 -27.92 -33.26
CA VAL A 476 -34.16 -26.71 -33.07
C VAL A 476 -35.62 -27.15 -33.22
N ALA A 477 -36.26 -27.44 -32.08
CA ALA A 477 -37.61 -28.01 -32.05
C ALA A 477 -38.73 -27.00 -32.37
N GLY A 478 -38.37 -25.74 -32.66
CA GLY A 478 -39.29 -24.61 -32.72
C GLY A 478 -39.60 -24.09 -34.12
N SER A 479 -40.79 -23.51 -34.27
CA SER A 479 -41.09 -22.54 -35.32
C SER A 479 -40.70 -21.13 -34.88
N LEU A 480 -40.79 -20.15 -35.78
CA LEU A 480 -40.83 -18.73 -35.39
C LEU A 480 -41.91 -18.52 -34.30
N LYS A 481 -41.70 -17.62 -33.34
CA LYS A 481 -42.71 -17.28 -32.31
C LYS A 481 -43.91 -16.61 -32.99
N VAL A 482 -45.12 -16.89 -32.50
CA VAL A 482 -46.40 -16.45 -33.09
C VAL A 482 -46.44 -14.93 -33.36
N GLY A 483 -45.84 -14.12 -32.47
CA GLY A 483 -45.79 -12.66 -32.59
C GLY A 483 -44.91 -12.10 -33.71
N TYR A 484 -44.12 -12.93 -34.39
CA TYR A 484 -43.25 -12.52 -35.50
C TYR A 484 -43.67 -13.13 -36.84
N PHE A 485 -44.81 -13.82 -36.91
CA PHE A 485 -45.34 -14.29 -38.20
C PHE A 485 -45.88 -13.12 -39.02
N ASP A 486 -45.60 -13.13 -40.31
CA ASP A 486 -46.34 -12.35 -41.30
C ASP A 486 -47.64 -13.10 -41.65
N ILE A 487 -48.73 -12.39 -41.96
CA ILE A 487 -49.97 -13.02 -42.46
C ILE A 487 -49.72 -13.87 -43.71
N ARG A 488 -48.67 -13.57 -44.49
CA ARG A 488 -48.20 -14.36 -45.64
C ARG A 488 -47.50 -15.67 -45.24
N ASP A 489 -46.92 -15.75 -44.05
CA ASP A 489 -46.40 -17.01 -43.51
C ASP A 489 -47.54 -17.97 -43.11
N PHE A 490 -48.67 -17.41 -42.67
CA PHE A 490 -49.86 -18.18 -42.28
C PHE A 490 -50.67 -18.69 -43.48
N LEU A 491 -50.78 -17.89 -44.55
CA LEU A 491 -51.57 -18.22 -45.75
C LEU A 491 -50.87 -19.19 -46.72
N GLY A 492 -49.74 -19.79 -46.34
CA GLY A 492 -49.04 -20.80 -47.15
C GLY A 492 -48.41 -20.28 -48.44
N SER A 493 -48.47 -18.97 -48.74
CA SER A 493 -47.68 -18.34 -49.79
C SER A 493 -46.27 -18.05 -49.28
N THR A 494 -45.60 -19.05 -48.72
CA THR A 494 -44.19 -18.95 -48.38
C THR A 494 -43.43 -18.62 -49.67
N ASN A 495 -42.82 -17.44 -49.74
CA ASN A 495 -41.90 -17.14 -50.83
C ASN A 495 -40.83 -18.24 -50.85
N LYS A 496 -40.76 -18.99 -51.96
CA LYS A 496 -39.79 -20.10 -52.11
C LYS A 496 -38.34 -19.64 -51.88
N ASN A 497 -38.06 -18.35 -52.10
CA ASN A 497 -36.79 -17.70 -51.84
C ASN A 497 -36.95 -16.60 -50.79
N SER A 498 -36.20 -16.70 -49.69
CA SER A 498 -36.12 -15.67 -48.66
C SER A 498 -34.87 -15.83 -47.80
N LEU A 499 -34.39 -14.74 -47.23
CA LEU A 499 -33.34 -14.75 -46.21
C LEU A 499 -33.88 -14.08 -44.95
N THR A 500 -34.01 -14.84 -43.86
CA THR A 500 -34.33 -14.29 -42.54
C THR A 500 -33.03 -14.12 -41.76
N VAL A 501 -32.86 -12.99 -41.09
CA VAL A 501 -31.64 -12.66 -40.33
C VAL A 501 -32.04 -12.08 -38.98
N ALA A 502 -31.57 -12.68 -37.90
CA ALA A 502 -31.59 -12.03 -36.60
C ALA A 502 -30.29 -11.24 -36.44
N VAL A 503 -30.40 -9.96 -36.13
CA VAL A 503 -29.25 -9.09 -35.87
C VAL A 503 -29.28 -8.56 -34.45
N GLU A 504 -28.11 -8.47 -33.85
CA GLU A 504 -27.87 -7.82 -32.57
C GLU A 504 -27.98 -6.30 -32.70
N ALA A 505 -27.99 -5.59 -31.56
CA ALA A 505 -28.09 -4.13 -31.52
C ALA A 505 -26.97 -3.40 -32.29
N ASP A 506 -25.78 -4.00 -32.39
CA ASP A 506 -24.64 -3.47 -33.14
C ASP A 506 -24.71 -3.74 -34.66
N GLY A 507 -25.72 -4.50 -35.10
CA GLY A 507 -25.95 -4.86 -36.48
C GLY A 507 -25.28 -6.16 -36.93
N THR A 508 -24.55 -6.86 -36.05
CA THR A 508 -23.99 -8.18 -36.36
C THR A 508 -25.08 -9.25 -36.42
N ALA A 509 -24.94 -10.21 -37.34
CA ALA A 509 -25.88 -11.32 -37.47
C ALA A 509 -25.68 -12.35 -36.36
N ALA A 510 -26.70 -12.56 -35.53
CA ALA A 510 -26.72 -13.63 -34.55
C ALA A 510 -26.97 -14.99 -35.22
N TRP A 511 -27.90 -15.03 -36.19
CA TRP A 511 -28.13 -16.20 -37.03
C TRP A 511 -28.88 -15.82 -38.32
N LEU A 512 -28.72 -16.66 -39.33
CA LEU A 512 -29.43 -16.54 -40.61
C LEU A 512 -30.18 -17.82 -40.94
N ALA A 513 -31.35 -17.69 -41.56
CA ALA A 513 -32.13 -18.80 -42.08
C ALA A 513 -32.47 -18.55 -43.56
N PRO A 514 -31.57 -18.92 -44.49
CA PRO A 514 -31.84 -18.85 -45.92
C PRO A 514 -32.84 -19.93 -46.37
N ARG A 515 -33.63 -19.61 -47.39
CA ARG A 515 -34.55 -20.52 -48.07
C ARG A 515 -34.46 -20.34 -49.57
N GLY A 516 -34.66 -21.43 -50.31
CA GLY A 516 -34.63 -21.41 -51.77
C GLY A 516 -33.22 -21.26 -52.32
N ASP A 517 -33.02 -20.38 -53.29
CA ASP A 517 -31.71 -20.11 -53.90
C ASP A 517 -30.67 -19.58 -52.91
N TRP A 518 -31.11 -18.85 -51.87
CA TRP A 518 -30.24 -18.41 -50.77
C TRP A 518 -29.57 -19.57 -50.02
N ALA A 519 -30.23 -20.73 -49.94
CA ALA A 519 -29.71 -21.90 -49.22
C ALA A 519 -28.68 -22.68 -50.04
N GLN A 520 -28.44 -22.30 -51.30
CA GLN A 520 -27.41 -22.89 -52.17
C GLN A 520 -26.06 -22.14 -52.08
N LEU A 521 -25.97 -21.13 -51.20
CA LEU A 521 -24.76 -20.33 -50.98
C LEU A 521 -23.88 -20.99 -49.91
N THR A 522 -22.55 -20.94 -50.09
CA THR A 522 -21.58 -21.68 -49.25
C THR A 522 -20.88 -20.82 -48.20
N THR A 523 -20.89 -19.49 -48.33
CA THR A 523 -20.23 -18.56 -47.37
C THR A 523 -21.15 -17.39 -46.97
N LEU A 524 -22.45 -17.66 -46.86
CA LEU A 524 -23.46 -16.62 -46.64
C LEU A 524 -23.29 -15.91 -45.29
N GLN A 525 -23.09 -14.60 -45.34
CA GLN A 525 -23.09 -13.68 -44.22
C GLN A 525 -23.99 -12.49 -44.55
N ALA A 526 -24.70 -11.95 -43.56
CA ALA A 526 -25.56 -10.78 -43.76
C ALA A 526 -25.64 -9.93 -42.50
N ASN A 527 -24.94 -8.79 -42.46
CA ASN A 527 -24.94 -7.89 -41.31
C ASN A 527 -25.73 -6.61 -41.63
N LEU A 528 -26.40 -6.05 -40.63
CA LEU A 528 -27.06 -4.76 -40.74
C LEU A 528 -26.02 -3.65 -40.56
N ASP A 529 -25.81 -2.85 -41.59
CA ASP A 529 -25.11 -1.59 -41.45
C ASP A 529 -26.08 -0.59 -40.80
N THR A 530 -25.87 -0.33 -39.51
CA THR A 530 -26.73 0.54 -38.69
C THR A 530 -26.66 2.02 -39.11
N THR A 531 -25.59 2.42 -39.78
CA THR A 531 -25.41 3.79 -40.28
C THR A 531 -26.21 4.02 -41.56
N THR A 532 -26.15 3.07 -42.49
CA THR A 532 -26.88 3.17 -43.77
C THR A 532 -28.27 2.51 -43.74
N ASN A 533 -28.62 1.84 -42.64
CA ASN A 533 -29.85 1.07 -42.45
C ASN A 533 -30.11 0.07 -43.59
N ALA A 534 -29.06 -0.64 -43.99
CA ALA A 534 -29.07 -1.59 -45.09
C ALA A 534 -28.42 -2.92 -44.70
N LEU A 535 -29.00 -4.02 -45.13
CA LEU A 535 -28.41 -5.34 -44.92
C LEU A 535 -27.30 -5.57 -45.96
N LYS A 536 -26.07 -5.68 -45.48
CA LYS A 536 -24.87 -6.00 -46.27
C LYS A 536 -24.71 -7.51 -46.32
N ILE A 537 -24.85 -8.09 -47.51
CA ILE A 537 -24.77 -9.53 -47.72
C ILE A 537 -23.47 -9.83 -48.46
N ASN A 538 -22.72 -10.81 -47.97
CA ASN A 538 -21.56 -11.37 -48.64
C ASN A 538 -21.76 -12.89 -48.75
N ALA A 539 -21.49 -13.46 -49.91
CA ALA A 539 -21.65 -14.89 -50.13
C ALA A 539 -20.74 -15.40 -51.25
N ALA A 540 -20.72 -16.72 -51.40
CA ALA A 540 -20.16 -17.45 -52.51
C ALA A 540 -21.11 -18.60 -52.86
N ASN A 541 -20.98 -19.14 -54.06
CA ASN A 541 -21.61 -20.39 -54.47
C ASN A 541 -20.54 -21.30 -55.11
N GLY A 542 -20.94 -22.46 -55.61
CA GLY A 542 -20.00 -23.43 -56.20
C GLY A 542 -19.22 -22.95 -57.44
N THR A 543 -19.57 -21.80 -58.04
CA THR A 543 -18.94 -21.28 -59.27
C THR A 543 -18.45 -19.84 -59.16
N GLN A 544 -18.89 -19.06 -58.18
CA GLN A 544 -18.60 -17.64 -58.01
C GLN A 544 -18.25 -17.32 -56.56
N SER A 545 -17.10 -16.67 -56.38
CA SER A 545 -16.67 -16.07 -55.10
C SER A 545 -17.03 -14.57 -55.04
N ASN A 546 -17.14 -14.01 -53.83
CA ASN A 546 -17.32 -12.57 -53.59
C ASN A 546 -18.62 -11.96 -54.16
N LEU A 547 -19.71 -12.68 -54.04
CA LEU A 547 -21.04 -12.15 -54.29
C LEU A 547 -21.41 -11.16 -53.19
N ARG A 548 -21.82 -9.95 -53.55
CA ARG A 548 -22.20 -8.90 -52.59
C ARG A 548 -23.54 -8.26 -52.94
N ALA A 549 -24.30 -7.93 -51.91
CA ALA A 549 -25.51 -7.12 -52.01
C ALA A 549 -25.58 -6.13 -50.86
N SER A 550 -26.25 -5.00 -51.08
CA SER A 550 -26.59 -4.04 -50.03
C SER A 550 -28.06 -3.70 -50.18
N VAL A 551 -28.90 -4.21 -49.29
CA VAL A 551 -30.36 -4.09 -49.40
C VAL A 551 -30.89 -3.10 -48.37
N PRO A 552 -31.31 -1.88 -48.76
CA PRO A 552 -31.85 -0.89 -47.83
C PRO A 552 -33.13 -1.40 -47.15
N LEU A 553 -33.33 -1.09 -45.87
CA LEU A 553 -34.56 -1.44 -45.14
C LEU A 553 -35.66 -0.37 -45.29
N ALA A 554 -35.29 0.89 -45.54
CA ALA A 554 -36.25 1.98 -45.71
C ALA A 554 -36.90 1.95 -47.10
N ASN A 555 -38.23 2.10 -47.15
CA ASN A 555 -39.04 2.16 -48.38
C ASN A 555 -38.79 0.99 -49.36
N ASN A 556 -38.44 -0.19 -48.84
CA ASN A 556 -38.13 -1.37 -49.65
C ASN A 556 -39.20 -2.46 -49.48
N LEU A 557 -39.75 -2.94 -50.60
CA LEU A 557 -40.73 -4.04 -50.59
C LEU A 557 -40.07 -5.42 -50.44
N LEU A 558 -38.76 -5.52 -50.74
CA LEU A 558 -37.98 -6.75 -50.66
C LEU A 558 -37.46 -7.00 -49.25
N ALA A 559 -37.05 -5.98 -48.49
CA ALA A 559 -36.50 -6.14 -47.14
C ALA A 559 -37.33 -5.41 -46.08
N SER A 560 -37.66 -6.09 -44.99
CA SER A 560 -38.41 -5.48 -43.88
C SER A 560 -37.97 -6.00 -42.52
N VAL A 561 -38.13 -5.17 -41.50
CA VAL A 561 -38.10 -5.60 -40.09
C VAL A 561 -39.40 -6.36 -39.80
N VAL A 562 -39.28 -7.61 -39.37
CA VAL A 562 -40.39 -8.52 -39.06
C VAL A 562 -40.67 -8.59 -37.56
N GLY A 563 -39.66 -8.34 -36.73
CA GLY A 563 -39.79 -8.39 -35.29
C GLY A 563 -38.69 -7.62 -34.58
N ARG A 564 -38.96 -7.22 -33.35
CA ARG A 564 -37.99 -6.66 -32.42
C ARG A 564 -38.15 -7.35 -31.08
N ASP A 565 -37.03 -7.58 -30.42
CA ASP A 565 -36.92 -7.94 -29.01
C ASP A 565 -36.01 -6.89 -28.34
N ALA A 566 -35.91 -6.88 -27.01
CA ALA A 566 -35.21 -5.83 -26.25
C ALA A 566 -33.75 -5.61 -26.70
N SER A 567 -33.08 -6.62 -27.25
CA SER A 567 -31.67 -6.58 -27.69
C SER A 567 -31.44 -6.89 -29.18
N MET A 568 -32.45 -7.37 -29.91
CA MET A 568 -32.28 -7.87 -31.28
C MET A 568 -33.39 -7.42 -32.24
N GLN A 569 -33.09 -7.48 -33.54
CA GLN A 569 -34.06 -7.26 -34.61
C GLN A 569 -34.11 -8.45 -35.55
N LEU A 570 -35.32 -8.87 -35.90
CA LEU A 570 -35.55 -9.88 -36.93
C LEU A 570 -35.84 -9.19 -38.26
N LEU A 571 -34.96 -9.40 -39.22
CA LEU A 571 -35.03 -8.87 -40.58
C LEU A 571 -35.39 -9.98 -41.56
N ARG A 572 -36.06 -9.62 -42.65
CA ARG A 572 -36.36 -10.56 -43.72
C ARG A 572 -36.25 -9.93 -45.09
N ILE A 573 -35.47 -10.58 -45.95
CA ILE A 573 -35.45 -10.35 -47.39
C ILE A 573 -36.37 -11.37 -48.05
N ARG A 574 -37.31 -10.86 -48.86
CA ARG A 574 -38.26 -11.58 -49.66
C ARG A 574 -37.80 -11.53 -51.12
N GLY A 575 -37.74 -12.69 -51.79
CA GLY A 575 -37.32 -12.79 -53.18
C GLY A 575 -36.00 -13.54 -53.37
N SER A 576 -35.60 -13.75 -54.61
CA SER A 576 -34.35 -14.44 -54.98
C SER A 576 -33.10 -13.60 -54.67
N THR A 577 -31.95 -14.26 -54.63
CA THR A 577 -30.61 -13.64 -54.58
C THR A 577 -30.44 -12.57 -55.67
N VAL A 578 -30.93 -12.84 -56.89
CA VAL A 578 -30.91 -11.91 -58.03
C VAL A 578 -31.77 -10.67 -57.76
N GLN A 579 -32.98 -10.83 -57.21
CA GLN A 579 -33.86 -9.71 -56.87
C GLN A 579 -33.28 -8.82 -55.77
N ALA A 580 -32.52 -9.40 -54.83
CA ALA A 580 -31.78 -8.66 -53.82
C ALA A 580 -30.52 -7.96 -54.37
N GLY A 581 -30.20 -8.11 -55.66
CA GLY A 581 -29.03 -7.50 -56.30
C GLY A 581 -27.72 -8.17 -55.91
N LEU A 582 -27.74 -9.46 -55.52
CA LEU A 582 -26.54 -10.22 -55.20
C LEU A 582 -25.76 -10.50 -56.50
N ALA A 583 -24.61 -9.85 -56.65
CA ALA A 583 -23.78 -9.96 -57.85
C ALA A 583 -22.29 -10.06 -57.49
N ALA A 584 -21.50 -10.66 -58.38
CA ALA A 584 -20.05 -10.68 -58.25
C ALA A 584 -19.50 -9.26 -58.40
N THR A 585 -18.62 -8.85 -57.49
CA THR A 585 -17.89 -7.60 -57.61
C THR A 585 -16.64 -7.84 -58.44
N SER A 586 -16.52 -7.17 -59.60
CA SER A 586 -15.29 -7.20 -60.39
C SER A 586 -14.20 -6.44 -59.65
N THR A 587 -13.10 -7.10 -59.29
CA THR A 587 -11.85 -6.44 -58.90
C THR A 587 -11.28 -5.68 -60.12
N PRO A 588 -11.01 -4.36 -60.05
CA PRO A 588 -10.19 -3.72 -61.07
C PRO A 588 -8.73 -4.16 -60.88
N THR A 589 -8.15 -4.83 -61.88
CA THR A 589 -6.69 -4.96 -62.01
C THR A 589 -6.09 -3.57 -62.24
N SER A 590 -5.43 -3.00 -61.22
CA SER A 590 -4.60 -1.81 -61.40
C SER A 590 -3.20 -2.23 -61.84
N ILE A 591 -2.90 -2.09 -63.14
CA ILE A 591 -1.53 -1.87 -63.60
C ILE A 591 -1.34 -0.36 -63.66
N SER A 592 -0.65 0.20 -62.67
CA SER A 592 -0.16 1.57 -62.73
C SER A 592 1.16 1.58 -63.50
N ALA A 593 1.13 2.03 -64.75
CA ALA A 593 2.32 2.47 -65.45
C ALA A 593 2.33 4.00 -65.46
N SER A 594 3.22 4.60 -64.66
CA SER A 594 3.61 5.99 -64.81
C SER A 594 4.75 6.10 -65.82
N SER A 595 4.53 6.98 -66.78
CA SER A 595 5.33 7.36 -67.94
C SER A 595 6.76 7.85 -67.66
N SER A 596 7.70 7.45 -68.52
CA SER A 596 8.73 8.37 -69.05
C SER A 596 9.06 8.09 -70.52
N THR A 597 8.55 9.00 -71.35
CA THR A 597 9.07 9.56 -72.62
C THR A 597 10.02 8.76 -73.54
N ASN A 598 9.50 8.58 -74.77
CA ASN A 598 10.12 8.79 -76.10
C ASN A 598 11.40 8.05 -76.50
N GLY A 599 11.31 7.37 -77.65
CA GLY A 599 12.43 7.26 -78.59
C GLY A 599 12.51 5.93 -79.34
N THR A 600 11.80 5.87 -80.47
CA THR A 600 12.03 5.00 -81.65
C THR A 600 13.40 4.31 -81.76
N SER A 601 13.38 2.99 -82.02
CA SER A 601 13.84 2.33 -83.26
C SER A 601 14.52 0.98 -83.00
N GLY A 602 14.09 -0.06 -83.73
CA GLY A 602 15.01 -1.05 -84.29
C GLY A 602 15.23 -2.38 -83.58
N THR A 603 14.81 -3.44 -84.28
CA THR A 603 15.52 -4.73 -84.51
C THR A 603 15.61 -5.82 -83.42
N GLN A 604 14.86 -6.90 -83.68
CA GLN A 604 15.25 -8.34 -83.73
C GLN A 604 16.50 -8.82 -82.98
N GLY A 605 16.36 -9.89 -82.19
CA GLY A 605 17.49 -10.70 -81.69
C GLY A 605 17.07 -11.88 -80.80
N LEU A 606 17.57 -13.06 -81.16
CA LEU A 606 17.25 -14.41 -80.68
C LEU A 606 17.95 -14.85 -79.37
N SER A 607 17.49 -16.02 -78.87
CA SER A 607 18.23 -17.05 -78.09
C SER A 607 18.36 -16.79 -76.57
N SER A 608 18.45 -17.77 -75.66
CA SER A 608 18.35 -19.25 -75.63
C SER A 608 18.42 -19.70 -74.15
N THR A 609 18.43 -21.03 -73.94
CA THR A 609 18.77 -21.84 -72.74
C THR A 609 17.56 -22.48 -72.05
N GLY A 610 17.53 -23.78 -71.76
CA GLY A 610 18.56 -24.83 -71.79
C GLY A 610 18.54 -25.60 -70.46
N GLU A 611 18.58 -26.92 -70.53
CA GLU A 611 17.99 -27.93 -69.63
C GLU A 611 19.06 -28.74 -68.83
N LEU A 612 18.61 -29.56 -67.86
CA LEU A 612 19.13 -30.89 -67.38
C LEU A 612 19.74 -31.07 -65.95
N ASP A 613 19.01 -31.87 -65.13
CA ASP A 613 19.25 -33.15 -64.40
C ASP A 613 20.58 -33.60 -63.75
N GLY A 614 20.45 -34.40 -62.66
CA GLY A 614 21.40 -35.45 -62.23
C GLY A 614 21.27 -36.01 -60.79
N GLU A 615 21.19 -37.35 -60.64
CA GLU A 615 20.85 -38.20 -59.44
C GLU A 615 22.01 -38.64 -58.50
N GLY A 616 21.71 -39.45 -57.45
CA GLY A 616 22.64 -40.48 -56.90
C GLY A 616 22.32 -41.12 -55.51
N GLU A 617 22.18 -42.46 -55.48
CA GLU A 617 21.84 -43.40 -54.37
C GLU A 617 23.05 -44.05 -53.62
N GLY A 618 22.80 -44.83 -52.54
CA GLY A 618 23.75 -45.85 -52.01
C GLY A 618 23.44 -46.57 -50.66
N GLU A 619 22.97 -47.84 -50.74
CA GLU A 619 23.25 -49.15 -50.04
C GLU A 619 23.90 -49.26 -48.62
N SER A 620 23.89 -50.35 -47.79
CA SER A 620 23.16 -51.63 -47.54
C SER A 620 23.82 -52.41 -46.35
N ALA A 621 23.11 -53.39 -45.73
CA ALA A 621 23.56 -54.63 -45.00
C ALA A 621 24.15 -54.52 -43.54
N ALA A 622 24.11 -55.47 -42.58
CA ALA A 622 23.58 -56.84 -42.33
C ALA A 622 23.87 -57.24 -40.82
N VAL A 623 22.98 -57.84 -40.00
CA VAL A 623 22.78 -59.30 -39.64
C VAL A 623 23.34 -59.77 -38.23
N ILE A 624 22.53 -60.62 -37.53
CA ILE A 624 22.74 -61.63 -36.42
C ILE A 624 22.56 -61.29 -34.91
N ALA A 625 21.71 -62.12 -34.25
CA ALA A 625 21.29 -62.28 -32.84
C ALA A 625 22.38 -62.94 -31.90
N PRO A 626 22.20 -63.25 -30.58
CA PRO A 626 21.00 -63.82 -29.92
C PRO A 626 20.66 -63.35 -28.47
N ALA A 627 19.62 -64.00 -27.95
CA ALA A 627 18.95 -63.95 -26.65
C ALA A 627 19.82 -64.23 -25.40
N ILE A 628 19.30 -63.91 -24.21
CA ILE A 628 18.87 -64.89 -23.18
C ILE A 628 18.16 -64.17 -22.01
N GLU A 629 17.09 -64.83 -21.57
CA GLU A 629 16.20 -64.56 -20.44
C GLU A 629 16.91 -64.42 -19.08
N THR A 630 16.28 -63.78 -18.09
CA THR A 630 15.54 -64.47 -17.01
C THR A 630 15.08 -63.50 -15.93
N SER A 631 13.75 -63.42 -15.74
CA SER A 631 13.03 -63.16 -14.47
C SER A 631 13.56 -64.08 -13.33
N PRO A 632 13.25 -63.90 -12.02
CA PRO A 632 11.93 -63.44 -11.53
C PRO A 632 11.84 -62.79 -10.12
N SER A 633 10.59 -62.53 -9.74
CA SER A 633 10.00 -62.63 -8.38
C SER A 633 10.16 -61.47 -7.39
N ASN A 634 9.16 -60.58 -7.45
CA ASN A 634 8.12 -60.34 -6.42
C ASN A 634 8.38 -60.88 -4.99
N SER A 635 8.28 -59.99 -3.98
CA SER A 635 7.37 -60.11 -2.82
C SER A 635 7.55 -59.00 -1.76
N GLN A 636 6.49 -58.17 -1.63
CA GLN A 636 5.87 -57.53 -0.45
C GLN A 636 6.66 -57.13 0.82
N LEU A 637 6.57 -55.81 1.10
CA LEU A 637 6.14 -55.07 2.32
C LEU A 637 6.20 -55.72 3.73
N PRO A 638 6.43 -54.88 4.77
CA PRO A 638 5.28 -54.39 5.55
C PRO A 638 5.31 -52.90 5.99
N LEU A 639 4.12 -52.45 6.41
CA LEU A 639 3.74 -51.12 6.92
C LEU A 639 4.44 -50.68 8.22
N GLY A 640 4.59 -49.36 8.37
CA GLY A 640 4.80 -48.66 9.64
C GLY A 640 4.23 -47.24 9.58
N GLU A 641 3.17 -47.01 10.35
CA GLU A 641 2.42 -45.76 10.56
C GLU A 641 3.20 -44.79 11.48
N LEU A 642 3.20 -43.48 11.20
CA LEU A 642 3.83 -42.47 12.07
C LEU A 642 3.03 -41.16 12.14
N VAL A 643 2.89 -40.73 13.39
CA VAL A 643 2.05 -39.70 13.98
C VAL A 643 2.64 -38.29 13.79
N ALA A 644 1.79 -37.28 13.64
CA ALA A 644 2.15 -35.86 13.53
C ALA A 644 2.32 -35.15 14.90
N PRO A 645 3.19 -34.13 15.02
CA PRO A 645 3.41 -33.41 16.28
C PRO A 645 2.65 -32.08 16.39
N THR A 646 2.39 -31.71 17.64
CA THR A 646 1.80 -30.45 18.15
C THR A 646 2.83 -29.31 18.28
N PRO A 647 2.42 -28.02 18.23
CA PRO A 647 3.22 -26.91 18.73
C PRO A 647 2.63 -26.18 19.96
N THR A 648 3.52 -25.58 20.75
CA THR A 648 3.29 -24.93 22.06
C THR A 648 3.20 -23.39 21.94
N ALA A 649 2.54 -22.77 22.93
CA ALA A 649 1.97 -21.42 23.00
C ALA A 649 2.93 -20.23 23.27
N ILE A 650 2.43 -19.01 23.00
CA ILE A 650 2.89 -17.72 23.56
C ILE A 650 1.68 -16.92 24.10
N ASN A 651 1.86 -16.29 25.28
CA ASN A 651 0.90 -15.52 26.09
C ASN A 651 0.47 -14.16 25.49
N GLN A 652 -0.81 -13.80 25.60
CA GLN A 652 -1.29 -12.40 25.60
C GLN A 652 -2.46 -12.18 26.59
N VAL A 653 -2.53 -10.94 27.09
CA VAL A 653 -3.34 -10.30 28.16
C VAL A 653 -4.87 -10.38 27.90
N PRO A 654 -5.76 -10.45 28.93
CA PRO A 654 -7.20 -10.65 28.71
C PRO A 654 -7.91 -9.37 28.23
N ALA A 655 -8.50 -9.42 27.05
CA ALA A 655 -9.46 -8.44 26.54
C ALA A 655 -10.89 -8.76 27.04
N ALA A 656 -11.65 -7.71 27.33
CA ALA A 656 -13.01 -7.76 27.87
C ALA A 656 -13.98 -8.54 26.96
N ALA A 657 -14.91 -9.28 27.58
CA ALA A 657 -15.91 -10.11 26.90
C ALA A 657 -16.78 -9.28 25.91
N PRO A 658 -17.06 -9.79 24.70
CA PRO A 658 -17.95 -9.12 23.76
C PRO A 658 -19.41 -9.17 24.23
N LEU A 659 -20.10 -8.05 24.09
CA LEU A 659 -21.52 -7.91 24.39
C LEU A 659 -22.36 -8.77 23.44
N SER A 660 -23.46 -9.33 23.96
CA SER A 660 -24.38 -10.15 23.19
C SER A 660 -25.01 -9.37 22.00
N PRO A 661 -25.33 -10.02 20.86
CA PRO A 661 -25.91 -9.37 19.68
C PRO A 661 -27.18 -8.57 19.97
N SER A 662 -27.97 -8.97 20.97
CA SER A 662 -29.18 -8.25 21.40
C SER A 662 -28.90 -6.91 22.09
N GLN A 663 -27.70 -6.71 22.67
CA GLN A 663 -27.31 -5.45 23.31
C GLN A 663 -26.72 -4.43 22.33
N ALA A 664 -26.17 -4.88 21.20
CA ALA A 664 -25.70 -4.00 20.12
C ALA A 664 -26.87 -3.40 19.32
N ILE A 665 -27.95 -4.16 19.13
CA ILE A 665 -29.14 -3.73 18.38
C ILE A 665 -29.93 -2.64 19.14
N GLN A 666 -29.98 -2.68 20.47
CA GLN A 666 -30.65 -1.63 21.27
C GLN A 666 -29.91 -0.28 21.29
N ARG A 667 -28.60 -0.26 21.02
CA ARG A 667 -27.84 0.99 20.88
C ARG A 667 -27.97 1.62 19.48
N LEU A 668 -28.30 0.83 18.45
CA LEU A 668 -28.41 1.30 17.07
C LEU A 668 -29.79 1.92 16.75
N LEU A 669 -30.84 1.57 17.51
CA LEU A 669 -32.22 2.02 17.26
C LEU A 669 -32.65 3.24 18.12
N GLY A 670 -31.69 3.99 18.66
CA GLY A 670 -31.94 5.20 19.44
C GLY A 670 -32.49 6.36 18.60
N SER A 671 -33.81 6.50 18.59
CA SER A 671 -34.60 7.72 18.33
C SER A 671 -34.28 8.54 17.06
N SER A 672 -34.87 8.17 15.92
CA SER A 672 -35.65 9.07 15.01
C SER A 672 -35.86 8.45 13.63
N PRO A 673 -37.02 8.65 12.97
CA PRO A 673 -37.33 8.02 11.69
C PRO A 673 -37.05 9.00 10.55
N ARG A 674 -35.89 8.85 9.88
CA ARG A 674 -35.59 9.22 8.47
C ARG A 674 -34.08 9.41 8.32
N MET A 675 -33.42 8.47 7.65
CA MET A 675 -32.08 8.66 7.06
C MET A 675 -32.16 8.29 5.58
N THR A 676 -31.38 8.97 4.74
CA THR A 676 -31.36 8.75 3.29
C THR A 676 -30.22 7.79 2.90
N ALA A 677 -30.28 7.21 1.71
CA ALA A 677 -29.29 6.23 1.23
C ALA A 677 -27.84 6.75 1.22
N SER A 678 -27.64 8.08 1.16
CA SER A 678 -26.32 8.70 1.24
C SER A 678 -25.70 8.68 2.65
N ASP A 679 -26.52 8.61 3.71
CA ASP A 679 -26.04 8.57 5.10
C ASP A 679 -25.50 7.17 5.48
N VAL A 680 -25.94 6.13 4.75
CA VAL A 680 -25.52 4.73 4.93
C VAL A 680 -24.17 4.45 4.27
N ALA A 681 -23.88 5.11 3.15
CA ALA A 681 -22.65 4.87 2.40
C ALA A 681 -21.38 5.39 3.12
N ASN A 682 -21.50 6.36 4.04
CA ASN A 682 -20.35 7.01 4.69
C ASN A 682 -19.94 6.41 6.05
N ARG A 683 -20.50 5.26 6.49
CA ARG A 683 -20.16 4.66 7.80
C ARG A 683 -19.83 3.16 7.78
N VAL A 684 -19.47 2.58 6.64
CA VAL A 684 -19.04 1.17 6.60
C VAL A 684 -17.54 1.09 6.34
N ASP A 685 -16.78 1.00 7.42
CA ASP A 685 -15.42 0.45 7.44
C ASP A 685 -15.52 -1.09 7.32
N THR A 686 -14.70 -1.66 6.48
CA THR A 686 -14.82 -3.01 5.91
C THR A 686 -14.49 -4.11 6.94
N SER A 687 -15.49 -4.80 7.49
CA SER A 687 -15.28 -6.09 8.18
C SER A 687 -16.55 -6.97 8.37
N LEU A 688 -17.44 -7.05 7.36
CA LEU A 688 -18.59 -7.97 7.41
C LEU A 688 -18.44 -9.09 6.37
N THR A 689 -18.33 -10.32 6.86
CA THR A 689 -18.24 -11.54 6.02
C THR A 689 -19.57 -11.84 5.34
N ALA A 690 -19.52 -12.43 4.13
CA ALA A 690 -20.69 -12.75 3.30
C ALA A 690 -21.81 -13.51 4.02
N ALA A 691 -21.49 -14.33 5.04
CA ALA A 691 -22.47 -15.05 5.85
C ALA A 691 -23.36 -14.13 6.71
N ALA A 692 -22.84 -12.98 7.18
CA ALA A 692 -23.59 -12.01 7.98
C ALA A 692 -24.56 -11.18 7.12
N VAL A 693 -24.23 -11.02 5.83
CA VAL A 693 -25.09 -10.34 4.85
C VAL A 693 -26.26 -11.24 4.44
N ASP A 694 -26.04 -12.55 4.38
CA ASP A 694 -27.06 -13.52 3.97
C ASP A 694 -28.12 -13.76 5.07
N GLU A 695 -27.72 -13.80 6.35
CA GLU A 695 -28.67 -13.83 7.48
C GLU A 695 -29.48 -12.52 7.61
N ALA A 696 -28.87 -11.36 7.34
CA ALA A 696 -29.56 -10.08 7.34
C ALA A 696 -30.60 -9.98 6.22
N MET A 697 -30.31 -10.53 5.03
CA MET A 697 -31.29 -10.59 3.94
C MET A 697 -32.46 -11.54 4.24
N GLN A 698 -32.20 -12.69 4.87
CA GLN A 698 -33.26 -13.64 5.25
C GLN A 698 -34.22 -13.09 6.33
N SER A 699 -33.75 -12.18 7.18
CA SER A 699 -34.56 -11.52 8.21
C SER A 699 -35.51 -10.43 7.66
N VAL A 700 -35.26 -9.87 6.47
CA VAL A 700 -36.02 -8.72 5.90
C VAL A 700 -37.02 -9.16 4.83
N LEU A 701 -36.86 -10.37 4.30
CA LEU A 701 -37.74 -10.97 3.28
C LEU A 701 -39.22 -11.10 3.71
N PRO A 702 -39.58 -11.44 4.97
CA PRO A 702 -40.99 -11.55 5.37
C PRO A 702 -41.71 -10.20 5.48
N SER A 703 -41.01 -9.13 5.87
CA SER A 703 -41.58 -7.78 6.04
C SER A 703 -41.70 -7.02 4.72
N MET A 704 -40.86 -7.32 3.73
CA MET A 704 -41.00 -6.76 2.37
C MET A 704 -42.16 -7.37 1.58
N GLN A 705 -42.49 -8.65 1.80
CA GLN A 705 -43.65 -9.28 1.14
C GLN A 705 -44.99 -8.76 1.66
N LEU A 706 -45.07 -8.34 2.93
CA LEU A 706 -46.30 -7.76 3.49
C LEU A 706 -46.57 -6.34 2.97
N GLN A 707 -45.51 -5.54 2.78
CA GLN A 707 -45.61 -4.18 2.23
C GLN A 707 -46.03 -4.18 0.75
N LEU A 708 -45.56 -5.15 -0.03
CA LEU A 708 -45.88 -5.25 -1.46
C LEU A 708 -47.31 -5.74 -1.71
N ALA A 709 -47.89 -6.52 -0.78
CA ALA A 709 -49.28 -6.98 -0.85
C ALA A 709 -50.28 -5.85 -0.53
N ASP A 710 -49.97 -4.98 0.44
CA ASP A 710 -50.82 -3.83 0.78
C ASP A 710 -50.80 -2.74 -0.33
N ASP A 711 -49.65 -2.47 -0.94
CA ASP A 711 -49.56 -1.51 -2.05
C ASP A 711 -50.28 -1.99 -3.33
N LEU A 712 -50.30 -3.30 -3.58
CA LEU A 712 -51.05 -3.88 -4.69
C LEU A 712 -52.56 -3.83 -4.47
N SER A 713 -53.01 -3.99 -3.21
CA SER A 713 -54.40 -3.89 -2.79
C SER A 713 -54.94 -2.46 -2.90
N ASP A 714 -54.17 -1.47 -2.46
CA ASP A 714 -54.58 -0.06 -2.52
C ASP A 714 -54.57 0.50 -3.96
N THR A 715 -53.69 -0.02 -4.82
CA THR A 715 -53.66 0.31 -6.26
C THR A 715 -54.82 -0.32 -7.03
N LEU A 716 -55.29 -1.51 -6.64
CA LEU A 716 -56.46 -2.17 -7.23
C LEU A 716 -57.79 -1.56 -6.75
N ALA A 717 -57.85 -1.03 -5.52
CA ALA A 717 -59.01 -0.32 -4.99
C ALA A 717 -59.24 1.06 -5.65
N ARG A 718 -58.18 1.74 -6.08
CA ARG A 718 -58.28 3.03 -6.82
C ARG A 718 -58.58 2.87 -8.32
N ARG A 719 -58.55 1.64 -8.86
CA ARG A 719 -58.87 1.34 -10.27
C ARG A 719 -60.25 0.72 -10.49
N ARG A 720 -61.05 0.52 -9.44
CA ARG A 720 -62.45 0.07 -9.52
C ARG A 720 -63.44 1.21 -9.37
#